data_AF-A0A7C4P588-F1
#
_entry.id   AF-A0A7C4P588-F1
#
_cell.length_a   1.000
_cell.length_b   1.000
_cell.length_c   1.000
_cell.angle_alpha   90.00
_cell.angle_beta   90.00
_cell.angle_gamma   90.00
#
_symmetry.space_group_name_H-M   'P 1'
#
loop_
_entity.id
_entity.type
_entity.pdbx_description
1 polymer ?
#
loop_
_entity_poly.entity_id
_entity_poly.type
_entity_poly.pdbx_seq_one_letter_code
_entity_poly.pdbx_strand_id
1 'polypeptide(L)'
;MRSIMKLKTVLFISVLILMLTAQPALPVKAAYCDAAQFVADVTVPDGTVLAPGTVFNKTWRIKNVGTCTWSKAYSVVFDSGERMGAATAVNLPNNVAPGQTVDITVQMTAPASSGTYRGYWKLRNASNVLFGLGTSANKPFWVEIKVSSTTGVAFDFVANAPSATWTSGAGALPFSGTEGDSKGFVRKLDAPKLENGVVDNQPGLLTVPQNIQNGYIQGVFPAFTVQAGDRFQSIVNCEYGATGCYVTFRLDYQIGSNPVRTFWTFDEKYEGKYYRVDKDLSPLAGYNVKFILTVLAAGSPTGDRAVWGAPRILRGGGGGVTAIPTTLSSGSSCDRATFIADITVPDGTIFAPNQDFTKTWRLKNSGTCAWTTSYALVFVSGDQMGGPTSANLPITVGPGQMVDLTVGFKAPSTAGNYKGYWQFRNANGVPFGIGPSGTSPFWISINVGGGGSGPASGYDFAANACNAQWYSGADALPCPGTEGDNRGFVLKLSNAVLENGTPSGQPGLLTHPQNIDYGYIQGVYPAYSVKNGDRFQSIVNCASDAVNCYVTFRLDYKIAGSGAVKTFWSFNEKYEGRYYAANVDLSPLAGQNVQFILTVLAYGSPKGDRATWVAPRITSLGSGPTPTVAPPTPTTIPPTSTGIPPTNTAIPPTSTGVPPTSTAIPPTPTPTSLPPTPTSETSAWMSYQNPLYKFTFKIPPGAVFVSMSNTQARINLPFAANTNLTEKYLEAKVTEGLTPCKESDGMASNSQNVTINSIEFLKETGQEGAAGSVYDWTTYSVSRGNACITVKFVLHSANLGNFSTPPPAFDPITESAIFAQIMNTFAWLP
;
A
#
# COMPACT_ATOMS: atom_id res chain seq x y z
N MET A 1 42.41 -71.44 3.15
CA MET A 1 42.70 -69.99 3.20
C MET A 1 43.25 -69.58 1.83
N ARG A 2 42.64 -68.53 1.25
CA ARG A 2 43.17 -67.54 0.28
C ARG A 2 43.73 -68.05 -1.07
N SER A 3 43.61 -67.39 -2.21
CA SER A 3 42.81 -66.28 -2.80
C SER A 3 43.48 -66.08 -4.17
N ILE A 4 42.91 -66.61 -5.27
CA ILE A 4 42.27 -65.85 -6.38
C ILE A 4 43.26 -65.05 -7.26
N MET A 5 43.27 -65.10 -8.58
CA MET A 5 43.24 -66.14 -9.64
C MET A 5 43.47 -65.36 -10.95
N LYS A 6 44.28 -65.92 -11.86
CA LYS A 6 44.64 -65.37 -13.18
C LYS A 6 43.41 -65.23 -14.10
N LEU A 7 43.44 -64.27 -15.03
CA LEU A 7 42.71 -64.42 -16.30
C LEU A 7 43.43 -63.71 -17.47
N LYS A 8 44.13 -64.51 -18.29
CA LYS A 8 44.24 -64.29 -19.74
C LYS A 8 42.96 -64.86 -20.37
N THR A 9 42.58 -64.33 -21.54
CA THR A 9 41.75 -64.92 -22.63
C THR A 9 40.44 -64.18 -22.90
N VAL A 10 40.14 -64.06 -24.21
CA VAL A 10 38.91 -63.62 -24.88
C VAL A 10 38.84 -62.13 -25.30
N LEU A 11 39.71 -61.82 -26.27
CA LEU A 11 39.32 -61.10 -27.50
C LEU A 11 38.18 -61.91 -28.17
N PHE A 12 37.12 -61.26 -28.66
CA PHE A 12 35.80 -61.80 -29.13
C PHE A 12 34.67 -61.78 -28.09
N ILE A 13 33.96 -60.64 -28.01
CA ILE A 13 32.48 -60.45 -27.89
C ILE A 13 32.27 -58.99 -27.48
N SER A 14 32.32 -58.07 -28.44
CA SER A 14 31.77 -56.71 -28.30
C SER A 14 31.50 -56.01 -29.65
N VAL A 15 31.89 -56.61 -30.78
CA VAL A 15 31.62 -56.09 -32.14
C VAL A 15 30.46 -56.87 -32.80
N LEU A 16 29.39 -57.15 -32.05
CA LEU A 16 28.19 -57.84 -32.59
C LEU A 16 26.85 -57.28 -32.08
N ILE A 17 26.78 -56.00 -31.71
CA ILE A 17 25.50 -55.26 -31.62
C ILE A 17 25.71 -53.80 -32.07
N LEU A 18 26.35 -53.59 -33.23
CA LEU A 18 26.39 -52.27 -33.87
C LEU A 18 26.26 -52.35 -35.40
N MET A 19 25.49 -53.32 -35.87
CA MET A 19 24.93 -53.35 -37.23
C MET A 19 23.51 -53.91 -37.17
N LEU A 20 22.60 -53.23 -36.44
CA LEU A 20 21.22 -53.22 -36.92
C LEU A 20 21.20 -52.17 -38.03
N THR A 21 21.20 -52.67 -39.27
CA THR A 21 20.73 -51.93 -40.42
C THR A 21 19.45 -51.20 -40.03
N ALA A 22 19.46 -49.86 -40.12
CA ALA A 22 18.22 -49.12 -40.26
C ALA A 22 17.53 -49.65 -41.52
N GLN A 23 16.58 -50.58 -41.34
CA GLN A 23 15.68 -50.95 -42.42
C GLN A 23 15.00 -49.66 -42.88
N PRO A 24 15.00 -49.33 -44.19
CA PRO A 24 14.10 -48.31 -44.68
C PRO A 24 12.70 -48.80 -44.34
N ALA A 25 12.00 -48.09 -43.45
CA ALA A 25 10.61 -48.38 -43.15
C ALA A 25 9.86 -48.36 -44.49
N LEU A 26 9.16 -49.47 -44.80
CA LEU A 26 8.23 -49.53 -45.93
C LEU A 26 7.31 -48.31 -45.84
N PRO A 27 6.99 -47.61 -46.96
CA PRO A 27 6.14 -46.44 -46.91
C PRO A 27 4.77 -46.88 -46.39
N VAL A 28 4.44 -46.52 -45.15
CA VAL A 28 3.10 -46.67 -44.61
C VAL A 28 2.19 -45.87 -45.53
N LYS A 29 1.32 -46.55 -46.27
CA LYS A 29 0.35 -45.91 -47.16
C LYS A 29 -0.45 -44.90 -46.32
N ALA A 30 -0.35 -43.62 -46.68
CA ALA A 30 -1.04 -42.54 -45.99
C ALA A 30 -2.55 -42.83 -45.94
N ALA A 31 -3.10 -43.09 -44.75
CA ALA A 31 -4.51 -43.45 -44.57
C ALA A 31 -5.45 -42.23 -44.57
N TYR A 32 -4.90 -41.02 -44.42
CA TYR A 32 -5.67 -39.77 -44.30
C TYR A 32 -5.23 -38.74 -45.34
N CYS A 33 -6.20 -37.97 -45.83
CA CYS A 33 -5.98 -36.81 -46.69
C CYS A 33 -5.02 -35.81 -46.03
N ASP A 34 -5.33 -35.39 -44.80
CA ASP A 34 -4.52 -34.47 -44.01
C ASP A 34 -3.84 -35.23 -42.86
N ALA A 35 -2.51 -35.41 -42.93
CA ALA A 35 -1.73 -36.04 -41.88
C ALA A 35 -0.31 -35.46 -41.79
N ALA A 36 0.14 -35.16 -40.58
CA ALA A 36 1.42 -34.50 -40.34
C ALA A 36 2.41 -35.37 -39.55
N GLN A 37 3.70 -35.16 -39.81
CA GLN A 37 4.79 -35.71 -39.02
C GLN A 37 5.68 -34.56 -38.54
N PHE A 38 5.99 -34.52 -37.25
CA PHE A 38 6.97 -33.60 -36.70
C PHE A 38 8.38 -34.01 -37.13
N VAL A 39 9.16 -33.05 -37.61
CA VAL A 39 10.54 -33.28 -38.03
C VAL A 39 11.51 -32.70 -37.00
N ALA A 40 11.36 -31.43 -36.63
CA ALA A 40 12.26 -30.76 -35.68
C ALA A 40 11.69 -29.45 -35.14
N ASP A 41 12.19 -29.04 -33.97
CA ASP A 41 12.21 -27.65 -33.56
C ASP A 41 13.36 -26.95 -34.30
N VAL A 42 13.04 -26.00 -35.18
CA VAL A 42 14.04 -25.24 -35.95
C VAL A 42 14.60 -24.10 -35.10
N THR A 43 13.74 -23.45 -34.31
CA THR A 43 14.14 -22.44 -33.32
C THR A 43 13.47 -22.74 -31.98
N VAL A 44 14.12 -22.33 -30.88
CA VAL A 44 13.64 -22.54 -29.50
C VAL A 44 13.31 -24.03 -29.25
N PRO A 45 14.32 -24.91 -29.14
CA PRO A 45 14.11 -26.30 -28.75
C PRO A 45 13.36 -26.42 -27.42
N ASP A 46 12.64 -27.51 -27.20
CA ASP A 46 11.92 -27.70 -25.95
C ASP A 46 12.82 -27.60 -24.72
N GLY A 47 12.34 -26.89 -23.69
CA GLY A 47 13.05 -26.61 -22.46
C GLY A 47 14.01 -25.42 -22.53
N THR A 48 14.06 -24.69 -23.65
CA THR A 48 14.85 -23.45 -23.80
C THR A 48 14.53 -22.48 -22.67
N VAL A 49 15.58 -21.97 -22.01
CA VAL A 49 15.45 -21.00 -20.92
C VAL A 49 15.37 -19.59 -21.51
N LEU A 50 14.30 -18.86 -21.20
CA LEU A 50 14.07 -17.48 -21.64
C LEU A 50 13.84 -16.58 -20.42
N ALA A 51 14.23 -15.30 -20.52
CA ALA A 51 13.89 -14.32 -19.50
C ALA A 51 12.38 -13.96 -19.56
N PRO A 52 11.75 -13.59 -18.44
CA PRO A 52 10.36 -13.11 -18.46
C PRO A 52 10.13 -11.98 -19.46
N GLY A 53 9.05 -12.05 -20.23
CA GLY A 53 8.69 -11.04 -21.24
C GLY A 53 9.52 -11.07 -22.54
N THR A 54 10.47 -12.01 -22.69
CA THR A 54 11.24 -12.16 -23.92
C THR A 54 10.33 -12.46 -25.10
N VAL A 55 10.36 -11.64 -26.15
CA VAL A 55 9.72 -11.95 -27.43
C VAL A 55 10.62 -12.90 -28.22
N PHE A 56 10.08 -14.01 -28.70
CA PHE A 56 10.81 -15.02 -29.46
C PHE A 56 9.99 -15.58 -30.63
N ASN A 57 10.68 -16.03 -31.68
CA ASN A 57 10.05 -16.71 -32.81
C ASN A 57 10.24 -18.22 -32.66
N LYS A 58 9.16 -18.96 -32.49
CA LYS A 58 9.15 -20.43 -32.49
C LYS A 58 8.91 -20.94 -33.91
N THR A 59 9.80 -21.79 -34.40
CA THR A 59 9.70 -22.38 -35.74
C THR A 59 9.72 -23.90 -35.64
N TRP A 60 8.67 -24.55 -36.13
CA TRP A 60 8.62 -26.01 -36.27
C TRP A 60 8.80 -26.41 -37.72
N ARG A 61 9.53 -27.50 -37.96
CA ARG A 61 9.57 -28.19 -39.24
C ARG A 61 8.60 -29.35 -39.23
N ILE A 62 7.61 -29.31 -40.12
CA ILE A 62 6.54 -30.31 -40.21
C ILE A 62 6.53 -30.91 -41.62
N LYS A 63 6.37 -32.24 -41.72
CA LYS A 63 6.24 -32.97 -42.98
C LYS A 63 4.79 -33.32 -43.26
N ASN A 64 4.35 -33.12 -44.49
CA ASN A 64 3.09 -33.66 -44.99
C ASN A 64 3.27 -35.16 -45.30
N VAL A 65 2.59 -36.01 -44.52
CA VAL A 65 2.56 -37.46 -44.71
C VAL A 65 1.17 -37.97 -45.08
N GLY A 66 0.26 -37.05 -45.45
CA GLY A 66 -1.06 -37.34 -45.99
C GLY A 66 -1.05 -37.50 -47.51
N THR A 67 -2.24 -37.56 -48.11
CA THR A 67 -2.41 -37.63 -49.57
C THR A 67 -2.81 -36.31 -50.21
N CYS A 68 -3.26 -35.32 -49.41
CA CYS A 68 -3.69 -34.01 -49.89
C CYS A 68 -2.57 -32.98 -49.85
N THR A 69 -2.55 -32.07 -50.82
CA THR A 69 -1.65 -30.91 -50.79
C THR A 69 -2.20 -29.86 -49.85
N TRP A 70 -1.42 -29.46 -48.84
CA TRP A 70 -1.80 -28.35 -47.97
C TRP A 70 -1.57 -27.05 -48.73
N SER A 71 -2.62 -26.26 -48.92
CA SER A 71 -2.51 -24.94 -49.57
C SER A 71 -2.17 -23.85 -48.55
N LYS A 72 -1.86 -22.64 -49.01
CA LYS A 72 -1.73 -21.45 -48.13
C LYS A 72 -3.00 -21.10 -47.34
N ALA A 73 -4.15 -21.72 -47.65
CA ALA A 73 -5.38 -21.59 -46.88
C ALA A 73 -5.40 -22.47 -45.61
N TYR A 74 -4.42 -23.36 -45.45
CA TYR A 74 -4.22 -24.11 -44.23
C TYR A 74 -3.52 -23.24 -43.18
N SER A 75 -3.73 -23.53 -41.90
CA SER A 75 -3.13 -22.79 -40.79
C SER A 75 -2.60 -23.73 -39.70
N VAL A 76 -1.59 -23.29 -38.98
CA VAL A 76 -1.29 -23.78 -37.63
C VAL A 76 -2.15 -23.01 -36.64
N VAL A 77 -2.81 -23.71 -35.74
CA VAL A 77 -3.76 -23.14 -34.79
C VAL A 77 -3.46 -23.60 -33.37
N PHE A 78 -3.67 -22.69 -32.42
CA PHE A 78 -3.53 -23.00 -31.00
C PHE A 78 -4.64 -23.95 -30.58
N ASP A 79 -4.28 -25.05 -29.92
CA ASP A 79 -5.20 -26.12 -29.50
C ASP A 79 -5.48 -26.06 -27.99
N SER A 80 -4.42 -26.02 -27.15
CA SER A 80 -4.55 -25.99 -25.69
C SER A 80 -3.25 -25.59 -24.98
N GLY A 81 -3.28 -25.43 -23.65
CA GLY A 81 -2.12 -25.06 -22.84
C GLY A 81 -1.89 -23.55 -22.76
N GLU A 82 -0.63 -23.13 -22.82
CA GLU A 82 -0.23 -21.72 -22.68
C GLU A 82 0.05 -21.08 -24.03
N ARG A 83 -0.73 -20.05 -24.38
CA ARG A 83 -0.67 -19.38 -25.70
C ARG A 83 0.54 -18.47 -25.87
N MET A 84 1.15 -18.02 -24.77
CA MET A 84 2.38 -17.20 -24.77
C MET A 84 2.31 -15.99 -25.74
N GLY A 85 1.18 -15.29 -25.77
CA GLY A 85 0.97 -14.12 -26.63
C GLY A 85 0.87 -14.39 -28.15
N ALA A 86 0.96 -15.64 -28.60
CA ALA A 86 0.92 -16.00 -30.02
C ALA A 86 -0.43 -15.69 -30.68
N ALA A 87 -0.47 -15.49 -32.01
CA ALA A 87 -1.73 -15.46 -32.77
C ALA A 87 -2.52 -16.78 -32.63
N THR A 88 -3.85 -16.76 -32.69
CA THR A 88 -4.67 -17.98 -32.58
C THR A 88 -4.53 -18.91 -33.78
N ALA A 89 -4.17 -18.36 -34.94
CA ALA A 89 -3.91 -19.09 -36.17
C ALA A 89 -2.83 -18.37 -37.01
N VAL A 90 -1.95 -19.13 -37.67
CA VAL A 90 -0.95 -18.64 -38.62
C VAL A 90 -1.03 -19.46 -39.90
N ASN A 91 -1.26 -18.82 -41.04
CA ASN A 91 -1.36 -19.50 -42.34
C ASN A 91 -0.01 -20.08 -42.78
N LEU A 92 -0.05 -21.16 -43.56
CA LEU A 92 1.15 -21.75 -44.12
C LEU A 92 1.84 -20.77 -45.10
N PRO A 93 3.18 -20.66 -45.08
CA PRO A 93 3.91 -19.73 -45.94
C PRO A 93 3.87 -20.13 -47.42
N ASN A 94 3.70 -21.42 -47.72
CA ASN A 94 3.66 -21.99 -49.07
C ASN A 94 2.81 -23.26 -49.11
N ASN A 95 2.44 -23.69 -50.34
CA ASN A 95 1.78 -24.98 -50.53
C ASN A 95 2.76 -26.12 -50.21
N VAL A 96 2.26 -27.22 -49.63
CA VAL A 96 3.04 -28.36 -49.16
C VAL A 96 2.46 -29.64 -49.73
N ALA A 97 3.05 -30.15 -50.81
CA ALA A 97 2.65 -31.42 -51.42
C ALA A 97 2.92 -32.62 -50.50
N PRO A 98 2.22 -33.75 -50.68
CA PRO A 98 2.54 -35.01 -49.99
C PRO A 98 4.04 -35.34 -50.06
N GLY A 99 4.62 -35.66 -48.91
CA GLY A 99 6.04 -35.96 -48.75
C GLY A 99 6.95 -34.74 -48.51
N GLN A 100 6.48 -33.51 -48.71
CA GLN A 100 7.26 -32.28 -48.52
C GLN A 100 7.24 -31.79 -47.07
N THR A 101 8.22 -30.96 -46.71
CA THR A 101 8.31 -30.30 -45.39
C THR A 101 8.03 -28.79 -45.49
N VAL A 102 7.59 -28.20 -44.39
CA VAL A 102 7.39 -26.77 -44.23
C VAL A 102 7.91 -26.31 -42.87
N ASP A 103 8.55 -25.15 -42.84
CA ASP A 103 8.93 -24.45 -41.63
C ASP A 103 7.86 -23.40 -41.30
N ILE A 104 7.26 -23.50 -40.12
CA ILE A 104 6.14 -22.66 -39.72
C ILE A 104 6.57 -21.87 -38.49
N THR A 105 6.66 -20.54 -38.64
CA THR A 105 7.10 -19.63 -37.58
C THR A 105 5.92 -18.93 -36.92
N VAL A 106 5.91 -18.93 -35.59
CA VAL A 106 4.93 -18.21 -34.75
C VAL A 106 5.70 -17.35 -33.75
N GLN A 107 5.42 -16.05 -33.74
CA GLN A 107 5.95 -15.14 -32.72
C GLN A 107 5.21 -15.34 -31.39
N MET A 108 5.99 -15.38 -30.31
CA MET A 108 5.54 -15.64 -28.94
C MET A 108 6.25 -14.70 -27.97
N THR A 109 5.68 -14.54 -26.77
CA THR A 109 6.25 -13.79 -25.66
C THR A 109 6.30 -14.69 -24.43
N ALA A 110 7.50 -14.86 -23.88
CA ALA A 110 7.73 -15.63 -22.66
C ALA A 110 6.91 -15.02 -21.50
N PRO A 111 6.15 -15.81 -20.73
CA PRO A 111 5.35 -15.31 -19.61
C PRO A 111 6.15 -14.54 -18.56
N ALA A 112 5.49 -13.64 -17.83
CA ALA A 112 6.14 -12.77 -16.85
C ALA A 112 6.57 -13.49 -15.57
N SER A 113 5.95 -14.64 -15.27
CA SER A 113 6.29 -15.44 -14.10
C SER A 113 7.33 -16.50 -14.46
N SER A 114 8.23 -16.81 -13.53
CA SER A 114 9.14 -17.94 -13.68
C SER A 114 8.35 -19.26 -13.64
N GLY A 115 8.71 -20.21 -14.49
CA GLY A 115 8.01 -21.47 -14.59
C GLY A 115 8.34 -22.22 -15.88
N THR A 116 7.84 -23.45 -16.01
CA THR A 116 7.87 -24.16 -17.30
C THR A 116 6.52 -23.96 -17.97
N TYR A 117 6.53 -23.49 -19.21
CA TYR A 117 5.34 -23.16 -19.97
C TYR A 117 5.29 -24.01 -21.23
N ARG A 118 4.10 -24.55 -21.52
CA ARG A 118 3.90 -25.40 -22.69
C ARG A 118 2.62 -25.04 -23.43
N GLY A 119 2.72 -24.81 -24.73
CA GLY A 119 1.59 -24.54 -25.63
C GLY A 119 1.44 -25.63 -26.68
N TYR A 120 0.23 -26.13 -26.89
CA TYR A 120 -0.10 -27.20 -27.84
C TYR A 120 -0.79 -26.64 -29.09
N TRP A 121 -0.42 -27.17 -30.25
CA TRP A 121 -0.78 -26.67 -31.58
C TRP A 121 -1.18 -27.81 -32.52
N LYS A 122 -2.11 -27.52 -33.42
CA LYS A 122 -2.58 -28.43 -34.49
C LYS A 122 -2.59 -27.71 -35.84
N LEU A 123 -2.70 -28.47 -36.92
CA LEU A 123 -2.98 -27.92 -38.25
C LEU A 123 -4.49 -27.88 -38.48
N ARG A 124 -4.93 -26.94 -39.31
CA ARG A 124 -6.32 -26.77 -39.73
C ARG A 124 -6.38 -26.65 -41.25
N ASN A 125 -7.23 -27.45 -41.88
CA ASN A 125 -7.42 -27.39 -43.33
C ASN A 125 -8.35 -26.24 -43.76
N ALA A 126 -8.50 -26.04 -45.07
CA ALA A 126 -9.32 -24.96 -45.64
C ALA A 126 -10.82 -25.04 -45.26
N SER A 127 -11.30 -26.22 -44.85
CA SER A 127 -12.67 -26.45 -44.37
C SER A 127 -12.78 -26.33 -42.84
N ASN A 128 -11.78 -25.77 -42.17
CA ASN A 128 -11.69 -25.60 -40.72
C ASN A 128 -11.60 -26.90 -39.90
N VAL A 129 -11.27 -28.04 -40.51
CA VAL A 129 -11.09 -29.31 -39.80
C VAL A 129 -9.68 -29.37 -39.21
N LEU A 130 -9.58 -29.73 -37.93
CA LEU A 130 -8.31 -29.90 -37.22
C LEU A 130 -7.70 -31.27 -37.49
N PHE A 131 -6.38 -31.30 -37.70
CA PHE A 131 -5.58 -32.50 -37.84
C PHE A 131 -4.17 -32.27 -37.27
N GLY A 132 -3.39 -33.33 -37.14
CA GLY A 132 -2.07 -33.24 -36.52
C GLY A 132 -1.24 -34.50 -36.72
N LEU A 133 -0.50 -34.86 -35.67
CA LEU A 133 0.50 -35.90 -35.68
C LEU A 133 -0.05 -37.29 -35.35
N GLY A 134 0.80 -38.28 -35.57
CA GLY A 134 0.60 -39.66 -35.14
C GLY A 134 -0.28 -40.48 -36.10
N THR A 135 -0.47 -41.75 -35.76
CA THR A 135 -1.17 -42.72 -36.62
C THR A 135 -2.64 -42.38 -36.87
N SER A 136 -3.28 -41.61 -36.00
CA SER A 136 -4.66 -41.12 -36.16
C SER A 136 -4.76 -39.68 -36.67
N ALA A 137 -3.63 -39.07 -37.08
CA ALA A 137 -3.56 -37.69 -37.59
C ALA A 137 -4.27 -36.64 -36.71
N ASN A 138 -4.22 -36.77 -35.38
CA ASN A 138 -4.96 -35.90 -34.46
C ASN A 138 -4.16 -35.48 -33.21
N LYS A 139 -2.90 -35.89 -33.07
CA LYS A 139 -2.10 -35.47 -31.91
C LYS A 139 -1.55 -34.06 -32.11
N PRO A 140 -1.57 -33.18 -31.10
CA PRO A 140 -0.92 -31.89 -31.19
C PRO A 140 0.62 -32.02 -31.19
N PHE A 141 1.29 -30.99 -31.68
CA PHE A 141 2.70 -30.71 -31.40
C PHE A 141 2.79 -29.52 -30.45
N TRP A 142 3.95 -29.26 -29.85
CA TRP A 142 4.05 -28.25 -28.80
C TRP A 142 5.31 -27.40 -28.87
N VAL A 143 5.30 -26.34 -28.08
CA VAL A 143 6.48 -25.58 -27.66
C VAL A 143 6.57 -25.67 -26.15
N GLU A 144 7.75 -25.96 -25.62
CA GLU A 144 8.05 -25.84 -24.19
C GLU A 144 9.21 -24.88 -23.94
N ILE A 145 9.01 -23.91 -23.05
CA ILE A 145 10.08 -23.01 -22.57
C ILE A 145 10.14 -23.04 -21.05
N LYS A 146 11.31 -22.71 -20.51
CA LYS A 146 11.49 -22.40 -19.10
C LYS A 146 11.70 -20.91 -18.96
N VAL A 147 10.82 -20.24 -18.24
CA VAL A 147 11.06 -18.86 -17.83
C VAL A 147 11.83 -18.88 -16.52
N SER A 148 13.04 -18.35 -16.52
CA SER A 148 13.89 -18.27 -15.33
C SER A 148 14.26 -16.82 -15.04
N SER A 149 14.17 -16.44 -13.77
CA SER A 149 14.75 -15.20 -13.26
C SER A 149 16.27 -15.33 -13.27
N THR A 150 16.97 -14.34 -13.85
CA THR A 150 18.43 -14.28 -13.81
C THR A 150 18.89 -13.96 -12.38
N THR A 151 19.66 -14.85 -11.77
CA THR A 151 20.42 -14.61 -10.54
C THR A 151 21.50 -13.54 -10.78
N GLY A 152 21.59 -12.50 -9.95
CA GLY A 152 22.69 -11.52 -9.98
C GLY A 152 22.25 -10.06 -10.14
N VAL A 153 23.09 -9.23 -10.77
CA VAL A 153 22.78 -7.81 -11.05
C VAL A 153 21.72 -7.73 -12.14
N ALA A 154 20.47 -7.49 -11.77
CA ALA A 154 19.37 -7.31 -12.71
C ALA A 154 19.39 -5.95 -13.40
N PHE A 155 19.90 -4.93 -12.72
CA PHE A 155 20.13 -3.60 -13.31
C PHE A 155 21.37 -2.95 -12.67
N ASP A 156 22.30 -2.46 -13.47
CA ASP A 156 23.48 -1.72 -12.99
C ASP A 156 23.34 -0.25 -13.42
N PHE A 157 23.17 0.65 -12.45
CA PHE A 157 22.94 2.07 -12.75
C PHE A 157 24.22 2.75 -13.25
N VAL A 158 25.41 2.29 -12.87
CA VAL A 158 26.67 2.88 -13.35
C VAL A 158 26.89 2.50 -14.82
N ALA A 159 26.63 1.24 -15.17
CA ALA A 159 26.73 0.77 -16.56
C ALA A 159 25.69 1.44 -17.48
N ASN A 160 24.52 1.77 -16.95
CA ASN A 160 23.42 2.41 -17.69
C ASN A 160 23.38 3.94 -17.56
N ALA A 161 24.34 4.57 -16.87
CA ALA A 161 24.39 6.02 -16.69
C ALA A 161 24.48 6.83 -18.00
N PRO A 162 25.16 6.36 -19.08
CA PRO A 162 25.11 7.04 -20.39
C PRO A 162 23.72 7.04 -21.04
N SER A 163 22.85 6.10 -20.68
CA SER A 163 21.49 5.96 -21.22
C SER A 163 20.44 6.68 -20.37
N ALA A 164 20.85 7.29 -19.25
CA ALA A 164 19.96 8.06 -18.39
C ALA A 164 19.85 9.52 -18.86
N THR A 165 18.68 10.11 -18.65
CA THR A 165 18.46 11.54 -18.87
C THR A 165 18.84 12.29 -17.60
N TRP A 166 19.97 12.99 -17.63
CA TRP A 166 20.46 13.79 -16.51
C TRP A 166 19.93 15.22 -16.57
N THR A 167 19.39 15.71 -15.45
CA THR A 167 18.83 17.07 -15.34
C THR A 167 19.10 17.68 -13.97
N SER A 168 19.13 19.00 -13.93
CA SER A 168 19.07 19.81 -12.71
C SER A 168 18.05 20.95 -12.89
N GLY A 169 17.94 21.84 -11.90
CA GLY A 169 17.17 23.07 -12.04
C GLY A 169 17.65 23.98 -13.19
N ALA A 170 18.87 23.79 -13.68
CA ALA A 170 19.43 24.50 -14.84
C ALA A 170 19.13 23.84 -16.20
N GLY A 171 18.43 22.70 -16.23
CA GLY A 171 18.06 21.97 -17.44
C GLY A 171 18.84 20.66 -17.63
N ALA A 172 18.96 20.23 -18.89
CA ALA A 172 19.63 18.97 -19.24
C ALA A 172 21.15 19.06 -19.04
N LEU A 173 21.75 17.95 -18.57
CA LEU A 173 23.18 17.82 -18.29
C LEU A 173 23.79 16.67 -19.10
N PRO A 174 25.05 16.79 -19.56
CA PRO A 174 25.74 15.70 -20.25
C PRO A 174 26.27 14.64 -19.27
N PHE A 175 26.41 13.40 -19.77
CA PHE A 175 27.21 12.35 -19.13
C PHE A 175 28.38 11.98 -20.04
N SER A 176 29.65 12.02 -19.61
CA SER A 176 30.16 12.51 -18.32
C SER A 176 30.22 14.04 -18.28
N GLY A 177 29.79 14.63 -17.16
CA GLY A 177 29.77 16.08 -16.97
C GLY A 177 31.15 16.68 -16.68
N THR A 178 31.28 17.99 -16.92
CA THR A 178 32.49 18.76 -16.67
C THR A 178 32.66 19.03 -15.17
N GLU A 179 33.85 18.76 -14.65
CA GLU A 179 34.18 19.01 -13.24
C GLU A 179 34.01 20.51 -12.90
N GLY A 180 33.24 20.80 -11.84
CA GLY A 180 33.02 22.15 -11.35
C GLY A 180 31.94 22.96 -12.09
N ASP A 181 31.16 22.35 -13.00
CA ASP A 181 30.04 23.04 -13.65
C ASP A 181 28.99 23.48 -12.61
N SER A 182 28.67 24.79 -12.60
CA SER A 182 27.72 25.38 -11.66
C SER A 182 26.27 24.90 -11.87
N LYS A 183 25.97 24.32 -13.04
CA LYS A 183 24.67 23.68 -13.33
C LYS A 183 24.52 22.32 -12.64
N GLY A 184 25.57 21.80 -12.01
CA GLY A 184 25.66 20.44 -11.50
C GLY A 184 26.25 19.50 -12.56
N PHE A 185 26.80 18.38 -12.12
CA PHE A 185 27.42 17.41 -13.03
C PHE A 185 27.39 15.99 -12.48
N VAL A 186 27.49 15.01 -13.37
CA VAL A 186 27.58 13.60 -13.03
C VAL A 186 28.79 12.97 -13.71
N ARG A 187 29.55 12.13 -12.98
CA ARG A 187 30.72 11.42 -13.52
C ARG A 187 30.78 10.00 -12.98
N LYS A 188 31.25 9.08 -13.81
CA LYS A 188 31.63 7.73 -13.36
C LYS A 188 32.93 7.81 -12.57
N LEU A 189 32.97 7.11 -11.43
CA LEU A 189 34.17 6.84 -10.67
C LEU A 189 34.48 5.35 -10.79
N ASP A 190 35.65 4.97 -11.30
CA ASP A 190 36.01 3.55 -11.45
C ASP A 190 36.33 2.87 -10.12
N ALA A 191 36.90 3.63 -9.17
CA ALA A 191 37.19 3.21 -7.81
C ALA A 191 36.94 4.40 -6.86
N PRO A 192 35.69 4.64 -6.43
CA PRO A 192 35.35 5.80 -5.63
C PRO A 192 36.04 5.71 -4.26
N LYS A 193 36.64 6.82 -3.85
CA LYS A 193 37.17 6.96 -2.48
C LYS A 193 36.04 7.44 -1.58
N LEU A 194 35.58 6.53 -0.72
CA LEU A 194 34.54 6.79 0.27
C LEU A 194 35.03 7.79 1.32
N GLU A 195 34.08 8.37 2.03
CA GLU A 195 34.31 9.47 2.96
C GLU A 195 35.37 9.20 4.04
N ASN A 196 35.44 7.97 4.55
CA ASN A 196 36.43 7.54 5.53
C ASN A 196 37.83 7.28 4.94
N GLY A 197 38.00 7.51 3.63
CA GLY A 197 39.23 7.30 2.89
C GLY A 197 39.41 5.90 2.32
N VAL A 198 38.49 4.97 2.58
CA VAL A 198 38.48 3.64 1.96
C VAL A 198 38.19 3.78 0.48
N VAL A 199 38.98 3.09 -0.35
CA VAL A 199 38.71 2.99 -1.79
C VAL A 199 37.79 1.80 -2.02
N ASP A 200 36.60 2.04 -2.57
CA ASP A 200 35.74 0.98 -3.07
C ASP A 200 36.26 0.52 -4.44
N ASN A 201 36.29 -0.79 -4.65
CA ASN A 201 36.73 -1.40 -5.91
C ASN A 201 35.59 -1.56 -6.92
N GLN A 202 34.36 -1.22 -6.53
CA GLN A 202 33.22 -1.22 -7.42
C GLN A 202 32.98 0.20 -7.98
N PRO A 203 32.67 0.33 -9.29
CA PRO A 203 32.38 1.63 -9.87
C PRO A 203 31.20 2.32 -9.19
N GLY A 204 31.25 3.64 -9.11
CA GLY A 204 30.19 4.50 -8.58
C GLY A 204 29.88 5.69 -9.48
N LEU A 205 28.89 6.47 -9.07
CA LEU A 205 28.55 7.75 -9.69
C LEU A 205 28.79 8.87 -8.71
N LEU A 206 29.65 9.82 -9.08
CA LEU A 206 29.70 11.13 -8.46
C LEU A 206 28.58 11.97 -9.07
N THR A 207 27.68 12.47 -8.23
CA THR A 207 26.58 13.36 -8.60
C THR A 207 26.66 14.63 -7.77
N VAL A 208 26.92 15.74 -8.44
CA VAL A 208 27.02 17.08 -7.83
C VAL A 208 25.77 17.87 -8.20
N PRO A 209 24.93 18.25 -7.23
CA PRO A 209 23.75 19.09 -7.47
C PRO A 209 24.12 20.44 -8.12
N GLN A 210 23.12 21.10 -8.70
CA GLN A 210 23.28 22.49 -9.13
C GLN A 210 23.81 23.35 -7.97
N ASN A 211 24.81 24.20 -8.23
CA ASN A 211 25.47 25.01 -7.20
C ASN A 211 24.62 26.25 -6.81
N ILE A 212 23.40 26.00 -6.32
CA ILE A 212 22.46 26.97 -5.77
C ILE A 212 21.84 26.40 -4.50
N GLN A 213 21.31 27.25 -3.62
CA GLN A 213 20.59 26.78 -2.44
C GLN A 213 19.42 25.89 -2.83
N ASN A 214 19.31 24.71 -2.20
CA ASN A 214 18.33 23.66 -2.54
C ASN A 214 18.43 23.17 -4.00
N GLY A 215 19.61 23.28 -4.62
CA GLY A 215 19.87 22.71 -5.92
C GLY A 215 19.71 21.19 -5.91
N TYR A 216 19.40 20.61 -7.07
CA TYR A 216 19.28 19.16 -7.22
C TYR A 216 19.96 18.69 -8.49
N ILE A 217 20.25 17.40 -8.55
CA ILE A 217 20.57 16.66 -9.77
C ILE A 217 19.79 15.35 -9.75
N GLN A 218 19.25 14.96 -10.91
CA GLN A 218 18.57 13.68 -11.06
C GLN A 218 18.96 13.00 -12.36
N GLY A 219 19.11 11.67 -12.32
CA GLY A 219 19.29 10.81 -13.49
C GLY A 219 18.07 9.91 -13.66
N VAL A 220 17.30 10.11 -14.73
CA VAL A 220 16.14 9.27 -15.06
C VAL A 220 16.60 8.12 -15.97
N PHE A 221 16.53 6.89 -15.47
CA PHE A 221 16.99 5.71 -16.19
C PHE A 221 15.91 5.13 -17.12
N PRO A 222 16.31 4.37 -18.15
CA PRO A 222 15.37 3.60 -18.96
C PRO A 222 14.48 2.70 -18.09
N ALA A 223 13.27 2.42 -18.58
CA ALA A 223 12.31 1.64 -17.82
C ALA A 223 12.81 0.19 -17.63
N PHE A 224 12.69 -0.32 -16.41
CA PHE A 224 13.10 -1.63 -15.97
C PHE A 224 11.90 -2.38 -15.37
N THR A 225 11.69 -3.63 -15.80
CA THR A 225 10.63 -4.48 -15.24
C THR A 225 11.09 -5.10 -13.92
N VAL A 226 10.47 -4.68 -12.82
CA VAL A 226 10.78 -5.18 -11.47
C VAL A 226 10.18 -6.57 -11.26
N GLN A 227 10.93 -7.46 -10.62
CA GLN A 227 10.48 -8.79 -10.21
C GLN A 227 10.36 -8.88 -8.69
N ALA A 228 9.50 -9.77 -8.21
CA ALA A 228 9.40 -10.05 -6.79
C ALA A 228 10.75 -10.59 -6.28
N GLY A 229 11.26 -10.01 -5.19
CA GLY A 229 12.59 -10.30 -4.65
C GLY A 229 13.73 -9.48 -5.26
N ASP A 230 13.46 -8.58 -6.22
CA ASP A 230 14.44 -7.59 -6.64
C ASP A 230 14.73 -6.62 -5.48
N ARG A 231 16.01 -6.27 -5.29
CA ARG A 231 16.43 -5.34 -4.25
C ARG A 231 17.36 -4.27 -4.80
N PHE A 232 17.05 -3.01 -4.54
CA PHE A 232 17.98 -1.91 -4.81
C PHE A 232 19.07 -1.89 -3.73
N GLN A 233 20.32 -1.95 -4.15
CA GLN A 233 21.50 -1.87 -3.29
C GLN A 233 22.45 -0.79 -3.77
N SER A 234 23.00 -0.01 -2.83
CA SER A 234 24.01 1.02 -3.09
C SER A 234 24.76 1.34 -1.82
N ILE A 235 25.94 1.92 -1.93
CA ILE A 235 26.52 2.78 -0.90
C ILE A 235 26.10 4.23 -1.19
N VAL A 236 25.85 5.01 -0.15
CA VAL A 236 25.67 6.46 -0.23
C VAL A 236 26.66 7.13 0.72
N ASN A 237 27.38 8.15 0.23
CA ASN A 237 28.38 8.90 0.99
C ASN A 237 28.72 10.25 0.34
N CYS A 238 29.44 11.11 1.03
CA CYS A 238 30.15 12.24 0.42
C CYS A 238 31.56 11.85 -0.06
N GLU A 239 32.00 12.35 -1.21
CA GLU A 239 33.34 12.06 -1.75
C GLU A 239 34.44 12.42 -0.75
N TYR A 240 35.48 11.58 -0.63
CA TYR A 240 36.60 11.84 0.27
C TYR A 240 37.17 13.26 0.11
N GLY A 241 37.26 14.00 1.22
CA GLY A 241 37.74 15.39 1.25
C GLY A 241 36.65 16.44 1.00
N ALA A 242 35.41 16.07 0.69
CA ALA A 242 34.28 16.98 0.51
C ALA A 242 33.68 17.42 1.86
N THR A 243 34.47 18.07 2.72
CA THR A 243 34.07 18.41 4.11
C THR A 243 32.87 19.35 4.23
N GLY A 244 32.47 20.01 3.15
CA GLY A 244 31.28 20.87 3.09
C GLY A 244 30.01 20.14 2.65
N CYS A 245 30.11 18.86 2.26
CA CYS A 245 29.00 18.10 1.69
C CYS A 245 27.90 17.84 2.73
N TYR A 246 26.69 18.24 2.40
CA TYR A 246 25.46 17.88 3.12
C TYR A 246 24.32 17.75 2.10
N VAL A 247 23.87 16.53 1.85
CA VAL A 247 22.95 16.20 0.76
C VAL A 247 21.87 15.23 1.20
N THR A 248 20.76 15.21 0.47
CA THR A 248 19.74 14.17 0.58
C THR A 248 19.80 13.28 -0.65
N PHE A 249 20.05 11.99 -0.45
CA PHE A 249 19.90 10.93 -1.45
C PHE A 249 18.45 10.49 -1.53
N ARG A 250 17.92 10.31 -2.74
CA ARG A 250 16.57 9.84 -2.97
C ARG A 250 16.53 8.84 -4.12
N LEU A 251 15.88 7.70 -3.88
CA LEU A 251 15.50 6.76 -4.93
C LEU A 251 14.04 7.01 -5.28
N ASP A 252 13.78 7.48 -6.50
CA ASP A 252 12.42 7.65 -7.01
C ASP A 252 12.09 6.66 -8.11
N TYR A 253 10.82 6.61 -8.43
CA TYR A 253 10.32 5.78 -9.49
C TYR A 253 9.14 6.43 -10.22
N GLN A 254 8.99 6.08 -11.49
CA GLN A 254 7.86 6.42 -12.33
C GLN A 254 7.39 5.16 -13.07
N ILE A 255 6.08 4.87 -12.99
CA ILE A 255 5.44 3.78 -13.74
C ILE A 255 4.71 4.39 -14.94
N GLY A 256 5.09 4.02 -16.16
CA GLY A 256 4.52 4.60 -17.37
C GLY A 256 4.68 6.13 -17.42
N SER A 257 3.57 6.86 -17.57
CA SER A 257 3.50 8.33 -17.56
C SER A 257 2.99 8.90 -16.23
N ASN A 258 2.92 8.09 -15.18
CA ASN A 258 2.42 8.55 -13.87
C ASN A 258 3.37 9.58 -13.24
N PRO A 259 2.90 10.37 -12.26
CA PRO A 259 3.78 11.24 -11.49
C PRO A 259 4.94 10.46 -10.84
N VAL A 260 6.10 11.09 -10.75
CA VAL A 260 7.27 10.56 -10.02
C VAL A 260 6.93 10.44 -8.54
N ARG A 261 7.33 9.32 -7.92
CA ARG A 261 7.13 9.04 -6.49
C ARG A 261 8.45 8.67 -5.81
N THR A 262 8.62 9.11 -4.57
CA THR A 262 9.77 8.75 -3.74
C THR A 262 9.60 7.35 -3.17
N PHE A 263 10.57 6.48 -3.41
CA PHE A 263 10.62 5.14 -2.82
C PHE A 263 11.41 5.13 -1.50
N TRP A 264 12.51 5.87 -1.45
CA TRP A 264 13.40 5.93 -0.29
C TRP A 264 14.19 7.23 -0.27
N THR A 265 14.54 7.70 0.92
CA THR A 265 15.32 8.92 1.17
C THR A 265 16.34 8.71 2.28
N PHE A 266 17.45 9.45 2.24
CA PHE A 266 18.49 9.45 3.27
C PHE A 266 19.34 10.72 3.22
N ASP A 267 19.54 11.36 4.37
CA ASP A 267 20.40 12.52 4.49
C ASP A 267 21.82 12.09 4.83
N GLU A 268 22.78 12.61 4.07
CA GLU A 268 24.21 12.33 4.24
C GLU A 268 24.98 13.63 4.45
N LYS A 269 25.86 13.63 5.45
CA LYS A 269 26.77 14.73 5.76
C LYS A 269 28.19 14.18 5.87
N TYR A 270 29.19 14.95 5.42
CA TYR A 270 30.59 14.59 5.64
C TYR A 270 30.94 14.51 7.14
N GLU A 271 30.97 13.30 7.69
CA GLU A 271 31.24 12.94 9.07
C GLU A 271 32.30 11.81 9.24
N GLY A 272 32.94 11.40 8.14
CA GLY A 272 33.86 10.27 8.05
C GLY A 272 33.19 8.90 7.96
N LYS A 273 31.94 8.80 7.51
CA LYS A 273 31.19 7.54 7.42
C LYS A 273 30.63 7.30 6.01
N TYR A 274 30.14 6.09 5.76
CA TYR A 274 29.39 5.77 4.55
C TYR A 274 28.31 4.76 4.90
N TYR A 275 27.22 4.77 4.13
CA TYR A 275 26.02 4.00 4.48
C TYR A 275 25.65 3.04 3.36
N ARG A 276 25.23 1.82 3.75
CA ARG A 276 24.72 0.81 2.82
C ARG A 276 23.21 0.85 2.77
N VAL A 277 22.69 0.87 1.56
CA VAL A 277 21.26 0.87 1.24
C VAL A 277 20.90 -0.50 0.69
N ASP A 278 19.80 -1.05 1.18
CA ASP A 278 19.29 -2.34 0.70
C ASP A 278 17.76 -2.37 0.80
N LYS A 279 17.07 -2.10 -0.30
CA LYS A 279 15.63 -1.84 -0.34
C LYS A 279 14.91 -2.88 -1.18
N ASP A 280 13.90 -3.51 -0.59
CA ASP A 280 13.05 -4.48 -1.27
C ASP A 280 12.13 -3.79 -2.28
N LEU A 281 12.28 -4.10 -3.56
CA LEU A 281 11.48 -3.55 -4.66
C LEU A 281 10.26 -4.42 -4.97
N SER A 282 10.01 -5.49 -4.22
CA SER A 282 8.84 -6.35 -4.41
C SER A 282 7.49 -5.60 -4.49
N PRO A 283 7.25 -4.46 -3.79
CA PRO A 283 6.03 -3.67 -3.99
C PRO A 283 5.82 -3.13 -5.40
N LEU A 284 6.88 -3.06 -6.21
CA LEU A 284 6.86 -2.60 -7.61
C LEU A 284 6.90 -3.78 -8.61
N ALA A 285 6.87 -5.03 -8.13
CA ALA A 285 6.98 -6.21 -8.97
C ALA A 285 5.88 -6.26 -10.05
N GLY A 286 6.26 -6.62 -11.27
CA GLY A 286 5.37 -6.71 -12.43
C GLY A 286 5.16 -5.39 -13.19
N TYR A 287 5.58 -4.25 -12.63
CA TYR A 287 5.52 -2.96 -13.33
C TYR A 287 6.79 -2.69 -14.12
N ASN A 288 6.65 -1.93 -15.21
CA ASN A 288 7.78 -1.34 -15.94
C ASN A 288 8.08 0.04 -15.35
N VAL A 289 9.24 0.18 -14.70
CA VAL A 289 9.57 1.27 -13.79
C VAL A 289 10.77 2.04 -14.29
N LYS A 290 10.64 3.35 -14.49
CA LYS A 290 11.81 4.24 -14.60
C LYS A 290 12.28 4.60 -13.21
N PHE A 291 13.45 4.12 -12.82
CA PHE A 291 14.09 4.57 -11.58
C PHE A 291 14.81 5.89 -11.79
N ILE A 292 14.83 6.72 -10.75
CA ILE A 292 15.47 8.03 -10.77
C ILE A 292 16.36 8.12 -9.55
N LEU A 293 17.66 8.31 -9.79
CA LEU A 293 18.62 8.62 -8.72
C LEU A 293 18.65 10.14 -8.57
N THR A 294 18.23 10.64 -7.41
CA THR A 294 18.13 12.07 -7.13
C THR A 294 19.03 12.44 -5.95
N VAL A 295 19.76 13.54 -6.07
CA VAL A 295 20.51 14.15 -4.97
C VAL A 295 20.07 15.60 -4.83
N LEU A 296 19.73 16.00 -3.61
CA LEU A 296 19.36 17.37 -3.26
C LEU A 296 20.43 17.96 -2.34
N ALA A 297 20.77 19.23 -2.55
CA ALA A 297 21.61 19.98 -1.62
C ALA A 297 20.82 20.27 -0.33
N ALA A 298 21.32 19.81 0.81
CA ALA A 298 20.75 20.11 2.12
C ALA A 298 21.53 21.29 2.72
N GLY A 299 21.08 22.52 2.46
CA GLY A 299 21.75 23.73 2.92
C GLY A 299 22.63 24.40 1.86
N SER A 300 23.89 24.70 2.18
CA SER A 300 24.81 25.36 1.25
C SER A 300 25.31 24.36 0.21
N PRO A 301 25.11 24.61 -1.10
CA PRO A 301 25.51 23.67 -2.16
C PRO A 301 27.03 23.58 -2.36
N THR A 302 27.80 24.45 -1.68
CA THR A 302 29.25 24.55 -1.88
C THR A 302 29.95 23.36 -1.23
N GLY A 303 30.42 22.44 -2.07
CA GLY A 303 31.12 21.23 -1.63
C GLY A 303 30.25 19.98 -1.59
N ASP A 304 29.00 20.03 -2.08
CA ASP A 304 28.10 18.89 -2.18
C ASP A 304 28.53 17.91 -3.27
N ARG A 305 29.33 16.92 -2.87
CA ARG A 305 29.90 15.91 -3.75
C ARG A 305 29.40 14.53 -3.34
N ALA A 306 28.20 14.20 -3.78
CA ALA A 306 27.51 12.98 -3.39
C ALA A 306 27.94 11.80 -4.26
N VAL A 307 28.23 10.65 -3.65
CA VAL A 307 28.62 9.42 -4.35
C VAL A 307 27.57 8.34 -4.12
N TRP A 308 27.02 7.85 -5.23
CA TRP A 308 26.33 6.55 -5.27
C TRP A 308 27.37 5.46 -5.54
N GLY A 309 27.75 4.69 -4.53
CA GLY A 309 28.68 3.56 -4.67
C GLY A 309 27.96 2.30 -5.14
N ALA A 310 28.34 1.77 -6.30
CA ALA A 310 27.76 0.57 -6.90
C ALA A 310 26.21 0.46 -6.87
N PRO A 311 25.44 1.50 -7.27
CA PRO A 311 23.98 1.42 -7.30
C PRO A 311 23.51 0.34 -8.28
N ARG A 312 22.79 -0.67 -7.78
CA ARG A 312 22.35 -1.86 -8.52
C ARG A 312 20.98 -2.34 -8.06
N ILE A 313 20.20 -2.92 -8.96
CA ILE A 313 19.11 -3.82 -8.61
C ILE A 313 19.67 -5.24 -8.67
N LEU A 314 19.64 -5.95 -7.54
CA LEU A 314 20.02 -7.34 -7.46
C LEU A 314 18.78 -8.22 -7.44
N ARG A 315 18.86 -9.34 -8.14
CA ARG A 315 17.84 -10.37 -8.21
C ARG A 315 18.36 -11.65 -7.61
N GLY A 316 17.82 -12.01 -6.45
CA GLY A 316 18.10 -13.29 -5.82
C GLY A 316 17.37 -14.39 -6.56
N GLY A 317 18.09 -15.31 -7.20
CA GLY A 317 17.44 -16.48 -7.78
C GLY A 317 17.25 -17.58 -6.75
N GLY A 318 16.17 -18.34 -6.93
CA GLY A 318 15.92 -19.54 -6.16
C GLY A 318 17.04 -20.57 -6.37
N GLY A 319 17.76 -20.89 -5.28
CA GLY A 319 18.59 -22.08 -5.15
C GLY A 319 20.05 -21.84 -4.73
N GLY A 320 20.38 -22.25 -3.49
CA GLY A 320 21.71 -22.83 -3.18
C GLY A 320 22.86 -21.94 -2.68
N VAL A 321 22.84 -21.65 -1.37
CA VAL A 321 23.92 -21.47 -0.34
C VAL A 321 25.40 -21.21 -0.74
N THR A 322 26.07 -20.25 -0.06
CA THR A 322 27.21 -20.53 0.85
C THR A 322 27.55 -19.32 1.75
N ALA A 323 27.44 -19.49 3.08
CA ALA A 323 28.26 -18.76 4.05
C ALA A 323 28.95 -19.83 4.91
N ILE A 324 30.28 -19.78 5.00
CA ILE A 324 31.15 -20.66 5.79
C ILE A 324 31.56 -19.88 7.07
N PRO A 325 32.12 -20.52 8.11
CA PRO A 325 31.47 -21.36 9.11
C PRO A 325 31.42 -20.64 10.47
N THR A 326 30.30 -20.79 11.18
CA THR A 326 30.37 -20.81 12.65
C THR A 326 29.41 -21.89 13.15
N THR A 327 29.99 -22.78 13.94
CA THR A 327 29.50 -24.14 14.23
C THR A 327 28.42 -24.21 15.30
N LEU A 328 27.62 -25.29 15.19
CA LEU A 328 26.62 -25.86 16.11
C LEU A 328 25.21 -25.24 15.93
N SER A 329 24.14 -25.96 15.63
CA SER A 329 23.79 -27.37 15.86
C SER A 329 22.64 -27.76 14.91
N SER A 330 22.63 -29.02 14.47
CA SER A 330 21.73 -29.59 13.46
C SER A 330 20.24 -29.55 13.83
N GLY A 331 19.46 -28.79 13.05
CA GLY A 331 18.01 -28.87 13.01
C GLY A 331 17.52 -29.45 11.69
N SER A 332 16.67 -30.49 11.73
CA SER A 332 16.20 -31.28 10.58
C SER A 332 15.72 -30.41 9.40
N SER A 333 16.36 -30.57 8.23
CA SER A 333 16.12 -29.76 7.03
C SER A 333 14.70 -29.90 6.44
N CYS A 334 13.88 -30.81 6.95
CA CYS A 334 12.53 -31.08 6.48
C CYS A 334 11.42 -30.42 7.35
N ASP A 335 11.71 -30.02 8.59
CA ASP A 335 10.71 -29.44 9.49
C ASP A 335 10.68 -27.91 9.33
N ARG A 336 9.59 -27.36 8.77
CA ARG A 336 9.46 -25.91 8.55
C ARG A 336 8.04 -25.44 8.72
N ALA A 337 7.85 -24.37 9.46
CA ALA A 337 6.57 -23.72 9.64
C ALA A 337 6.50 -22.39 8.88
N THR A 338 5.30 -22.02 8.46
CA THR A 338 4.97 -20.66 8.04
C THR A 338 3.86 -20.14 8.95
N PHE A 339 4.09 -18.99 9.58
CA PHE A 339 3.04 -18.30 10.32
C PHE A 339 2.02 -17.71 9.34
N ILE A 340 0.74 -17.93 9.60
CA ILE A 340 -0.35 -17.45 8.75
C ILE A 340 -1.07 -16.28 9.41
N ALA A 341 -1.48 -16.43 10.68
CA ALA A 341 -2.19 -15.39 11.41
C ALA A 341 -2.23 -15.67 12.92
N ASP A 342 -2.45 -14.61 13.69
CA ASP A 342 -3.03 -14.72 15.02
C ASP A 342 -4.53 -14.92 14.87
N ILE A 343 -5.06 -16.05 15.34
CA ILE A 343 -6.52 -16.28 15.41
C ILE A 343 -7.06 -15.64 16.69
N THR A 344 -6.37 -15.87 17.79
CA THR A 344 -6.49 -15.12 19.05
C THR A 344 -5.13 -15.14 19.71
N VAL A 345 -4.82 -14.34 20.70
CA VAL A 345 -5.06 -12.93 20.90
C VAL A 345 -4.13 -12.13 19.95
N PRO A 346 -4.61 -11.14 19.18
CA PRO A 346 -3.75 -10.27 18.36
C PRO A 346 -2.70 -9.53 19.20
N ASP A 347 -1.56 -9.21 18.58
CA ASP A 347 -0.48 -8.50 19.27
C ASP A 347 -0.92 -7.14 19.85
N GLY A 348 -0.51 -6.86 21.08
CA GLY A 348 -0.81 -5.62 21.80
C GLY A 348 -2.16 -5.59 22.52
N THR A 349 -2.90 -6.70 22.54
CA THR A 349 -4.17 -6.80 23.27
C THR A 349 -3.96 -6.58 24.77
N ILE A 350 -4.84 -5.79 25.39
CA ILE A 350 -4.77 -5.46 26.82
C ILE A 350 -5.55 -6.46 27.65
N PHE A 351 -4.91 -6.97 28.71
CA PHE A 351 -5.55 -7.77 29.75
C PHE A 351 -5.49 -7.08 31.10
N ALA A 352 -6.48 -7.37 31.96
CA ALA A 352 -6.39 -7.01 33.36
C ALA A 352 -5.27 -7.84 34.04
N PRO A 353 -4.65 -7.33 35.13
CA PRO A 353 -3.68 -8.10 35.87
C PRO A 353 -4.25 -9.43 36.34
N ASN A 354 -3.49 -10.52 36.19
CA ASN A 354 -3.87 -11.90 36.52
C ASN A 354 -5.00 -12.53 35.68
N GLN A 355 -5.47 -11.86 34.63
CA GLN A 355 -6.54 -12.38 33.77
C GLN A 355 -6.07 -13.60 32.96
N ASP A 356 -6.84 -14.69 33.01
CA ASP A 356 -6.63 -15.86 32.16
C ASP A 356 -7.12 -15.61 30.73
N PHE A 357 -6.38 -16.09 29.73
CA PHE A 357 -6.75 -15.97 28.32
C PHE A 357 -6.14 -17.12 27.48
N THR A 358 -6.63 -17.30 26.25
CA THR A 358 -6.11 -18.32 25.31
C THR A 358 -5.62 -17.69 24.01
N LYS A 359 -4.41 -18.07 23.61
CA LYS A 359 -3.78 -17.67 22.35
C LYS A 359 -3.85 -18.83 21.37
N THR A 360 -4.39 -18.57 20.19
CA THR A 360 -4.46 -19.47 19.06
C THR A 360 -3.70 -18.89 17.87
N TRP A 361 -2.64 -19.57 17.44
CA TRP A 361 -1.93 -19.24 16.22
C TRP A 361 -2.38 -20.15 15.08
N ARG A 362 -2.50 -19.62 13.85
CA ARG A 362 -2.62 -20.43 12.63
C ARG A 362 -1.27 -20.57 11.95
N LEU A 363 -0.83 -21.82 11.75
CA LEU A 363 0.45 -22.15 11.15
C LEU A 363 0.27 -23.14 10.01
N LYS A 364 1.11 -23.04 8.99
CA LYS A 364 1.18 -23.99 7.87
C LYS A 364 2.47 -24.79 7.97
N ASN A 365 2.38 -26.11 7.78
CA ASN A 365 3.55 -26.93 7.54
C ASN A 365 4.09 -26.63 6.14
N SER A 366 5.17 -25.87 6.07
CA SER A 366 5.87 -25.53 4.83
C SER A 366 7.12 -26.40 4.62
N GLY A 367 7.29 -27.42 5.46
CA GLY A 367 8.33 -28.43 5.35
C GLY A 367 7.91 -29.62 4.49
N THR A 368 8.74 -30.65 4.51
CA THR A 368 8.50 -31.93 3.84
C THR A 368 8.24 -33.08 4.81
N CYS A 369 8.48 -32.87 6.12
CA CYS A 369 8.15 -33.82 7.17
C CYS A 369 6.74 -33.57 7.73
N ALA A 370 5.99 -34.64 8.01
CA ALA A 370 4.71 -34.54 8.70
C ALA A 370 4.95 -34.29 10.19
N TRP A 371 4.30 -33.27 10.75
CA TRP A 371 4.36 -33.02 12.19
C TRP A 371 3.38 -33.93 12.88
N THR A 372 3.87 -34.97 13.55
CA THR A 372 3.03 -35.91 14.30
C THR A 372 2.66 -35.36 15.67
N THR A 373 1.75 -36.02 16.40
CA THR A 373 1.38 -35.65 17.78
C THR A 373 2.53 -35.78 18.80
N SER A 374 3.67 -36.34 18.39
CA SER A 374 4.93 -36.33 19.17
C SER A 374 5.75 -35.05 19.01
N TYR A 375 5.36 -34.14 18.11
CA TYR A 375 5.92 -32.80 18.02
C TYR A 375 5.28 -31.93 19.11
N ALA A 376 5.97 -30.86 19.52
CA ALA A 376 5.48 -29.94 20.54
C ALA A 376 5.71 -28.48 20.18
N LEU A 377 4.81 -27.61 20.60
CA LEU A 377 5.10 -26.19 20.83
C LEU A 377 5.96 -26.06 22.09
N VAL A 378 6.99 -25.23 22.05
CA VAL A 378 7.92 -25.02 23.17
C VAL A 378 8.15 -23.53 23.36
N PHE A 379 8.09 -23.08 24.61
CA PHE A 379 8.47 -21.72 24.98
C PHE A 379 10.00 -21.59 24.95
N VAL A 380 10.51 -20.55 24.29
CA VAL A 380 11.95 -20.38 24.01
C VAL A 380 12.57 -19.22 24.77
N SER A 381 11.89 -18.07 24.83
CA SER A 381 12.42 -16.87 25.51
C SER A 381 11.33 -15.81 25.74
N GLY A 382 11.62 -14.80 26.56
CA GLY A 382 10.70 -13.68 26.85
C GLY A 382 9.83 -13.93 28.08
N ASP A 383 8.58 -13.47 28.02
CA ASP A 383 7.61 -13.60 29.11
C ASP A 383 6.71 -14.82 28.90
N GLN A 384 6.81 -15.80 29.79
CA GLN A 384 6.02 -17.04 29.67
C GLN A 384 4.53 -16.85 30.01
N MET A 385 4.19 -15.82 30.79
CA MET A 385 2.80 -15.41 31.11
C MET A 385 1.92 -16.57 31.58
N GLY A 386 2.42 -17.40 32.50
CA GLY A 386 1.70 -18.56 33.04
C GLY A 386 1.42 -19.70 32.03
N GLY A 387 1.91 -19.61 30.80
CA GLY A 387 1.78 -20.66 29.78
C GLY A 387 2.68 -21.87 30.05
N PRO A 388 2.41 -23.04 29.43
CA PRO A 388 3.20 -24.25 29.62
C PRO A 388 4.64 -24.09 29.07
N THR A 389 5.59 -24.88 29.56
CA THR A 389 6.95 -24.91 28.97
C THR A 389 6.97 -25.61 27.61
N SER A 390 6.08 -26.60 27.42
CA SER A 390 5.81 -27.22 26.12
C SER A 390 4.42 -27.82 26.05
N ALA A 391 3.82 -27.89 24.85
CA ALA A 391 2.53 -28.51 24.59
C ALA A 391 2.59 -29.35 23.29
N ASN A 392 2.21 -30.63 23.35
CA ASN A 392 2.22 -31.50 22.16
C ASN A 392 1.15 -31.07 21.14
N LEU A 393 1.39 -31.37 19.86
CA LEU A 393 0.42 -31.09 18.81
C LEU A 393 -0.83 -31.97 18.99
N PRO A 394 -2.04 -31.42 18.84
CA PRO A 394 -3.29 -32.17 19.03
C PRO A 394 -3.60 -33.12 17.87
N ILE A 395 -3.04 -32.84 16.67
CA ILE A 395 -3.26 -33.62 15.45
C ILE A 395 -1.96 -33.73 14.65
N THR A 396 -1.90 -34.71 13.75
CA THR A 396 -0.82 -34.79 12.75
C THR A 396 -1.08 -33.80 11.61
N VAL A 397 -0.05 -33.03 11.24
CA VAL A 397 -0.11 -31.98 10.20
C VAL A 397 0.83 -32.33 9.05
N GLY A 398 0.28 -32.75 7.92
CA GLY A 398 1.07 -33.08 6.72
C GLY A 398 1.67 -31.86 6.01
N PRO A 399 2.70 -32.05 5.15
CA PRO A 399 3.24 -30.98 4.31
C PRO A 399 2.15 -30.21 3.55
N GLY A 400 2.20 -28.89 3.59
CA GLY A 400 1.24 -27.98 2.97
C GLY A 400 -0.05 -27.76 3.75
N GLN A 401 -0.34 -28.53 4.81
CA GLN A 401 -1.55 -28.39 5.64
C GLN A 401 -1.41 -27.26 6.67
N MET A 402 -2.55 -26.72 7.10
CA MET A 402 -2.63 -25.72 8.16
C MET A 402 -3.14 -26.32 9.47
N VAL A 403 -2.76 -25.72 10.59
CA VAL A 403 -3.20 -26.09 11.94
C VAL A 403 -3.39 -24.83 12.79
N ASP A 404 -4.42 -24.86 13.64
CA ASP A 404 -4.64 -23.87 14.69
C ASP A 404 -4.17 -24.46 16.02
N LEU A 405 -3.19 -23.81 16.66
CA LEU A 405 -2.59 -24.27 17.90
C LEU A 405 -2.96 -23.31 19.04
N THR A 406 -3.72 -23.82 20.00
CA THR A 406 -4.23 -23.04 21.14
C THR A 406 -3.44 -23.36 22.41
N VAL A 407 -3.03 -22.31 23.12
CA VAL A 407 -2.32 -22.37 24.41
C VAL A 407 -3.00 -21.43 25.40
N GLY A 408 -3.16 -21.89 26.64
CA GLY A 408 -3.66 -21.08 27.76
C GLY A 408 -2.54 -20.28 28.41
N PHE A 409 -2.85 -19.04 28.78
CA PHE A 409 -1.96 -18.05 29.39
C PHE A 409 -2.67 -17.29 30.51
N LYS A 410 -1.89 -16.66 31.39
CA LYS A 410 -2.33 -15.74 32.43
C LYS A 410 -1.54 -14.44 32.33
N ALA A 411 -2.24 -13.34 32.16
CA ALA A 411 -1.67 -12.00 32.13
C ALA A 411 -0.92 -11.73 33.45
N PRO A 412 0.34 -11.24 33.40
CA PRO A 412 1.11 -10.92 34.61
C PRO A 412 0.37 -9.96 35.56
N SER A 413 0.74 -9.98 36.84
CA SER A 413 0.10 -9.15 37.88
C SER A 413 0.53 -7.68 37.83
N THR A 414 1.62 -7.38 37.12
CA THR A 414 2.19 -6.04 37.01
C THR A 414 1.80 -5.45 35.66
N ALA A 415 1.49 -4.16 35.64
CA ALA A 415 1.22 -3.46 34.40
C ALA A 415 2.49 -3.36 33.55
N GLY A 416 2.36 -3.53 32.24
CA GLY A 416 3.52 -3.52 31.35
C GLY A 416 3.25 -4.23 30.03
N ASN A 417 4.23 -4.17 29.15
CA ASN A 417 4.20 -4.89 27.87
C ASN A 417 4.93 -6.22 28.07
N TYR A 418 4.30 -7.31 27.67
CA TYR A 418 4.82 -8.66 27.84
C TYR A 418 4.87 -9.38 26.50
N LYS A 419 5.98 -10.04 26.21
CA LYS A 419 6.19 -10.73 24.94
C LYS A 419 6.87 -12.09 25.13
N GLY A 420 6.19 -13.16 24.75
CA GLY A 420 6.68 -14.54 24.83
C GLY A 420 6.96 -15.14 23.45
N TYR A 421 8.11 -15.78 23.28
CA TYR A 421 8.58 -16.38 22.02
C TYR A 421 8.48 -17.91 22.07
N TRP A 422 7.98 -18.50 20.99
CA TRP A 422 7.64 -19.92 20.87
C TRP A 422 8.19 -20.52 19.56
N GLN A 423 8.51 -21.81 19.61
CA GLN A 423 8.95 -22.63 18.48
C GLN A 423 8.30 -24.00 18.51
N PHE A 424 8.42 -24.73 17.42
CA PHE A 424 8.18 -26.17 17.43
C PHE A 424 9.43 -26.92 17.87
N ARG A 425 9.21 -28.13 18.38
CA ARG A 425 10.22 -29.15 18.64
C ARG A 425 9.72 -30.47 18.05
N ASN A 426 10.54 -31.11 17.23
CA ASN A 426 10.17 -32.40 16.65
C ASN A 426 10.33 -33.56 17.66
N ALA A 427 9.97 -34.77 17.24
CA ALA A 427 10.02 -35.97 18.07
C ALA A 427 11.43 -36.31 18.61
N ASN A 428 12.50 -35.83 17.95
CA ASN A 428 13.89 -36.03 18.36
C ASN A 428 14.40 -34.90 19.27
N GLY A 429 13.53 -34.00 19.71
CA GLY A 429 13.90 -32.90 20.60
C GLY A 429 14.50 -31.68 19.86
N VAL A 430 14.48 -31.66 18.53
CA VAL A 430 15.12 -30.63 17.73
C VAL A 430 14.16 -29.45 17.48
N PRO A 431 14.57 -28.20 17.77
CA PRO A 431 13.72 -27.03 17.55
C PRO A 431 13.68 -26.60 16.07
N PHE A 432 12.51 -26.15 15.63
CA PHE A 432 12.29 -25.50 14.34
C PHE A 432 11.14 -24.49 14.45
N GLY A 433 10.98 -23.64 13.46
CA GLY A 433 10.03 -22.54 13.49
C GLY A 433 9.80 -21.95 12.12
N ILE A 434 9.66 -20.62 12.09
CA ILE A 434 9.29 -19.86 10.90
C ILE A 434 10.50 -19.23 10.21
N GLY A 435 10.25 -18.55 9.09
CA GLY A 435 11.26 -17.77 8.37
C GLY A 435 12.17 -18.61 7.45
N PRO A 436 13.11 -17.95 6.73
CA PRO A 436 13.89 -18.57 5.66
C PRO A 436 14.81 -19.71 6.13
N SER A 437 15.23 -19.72 7.39
CA SER A 437 16.00 -20.82 7.99
C SER A 437 15.12 -21.89 8.63
N GLY A 438 13.82 -21.63 8.83
CA GLY A 438 12.93 -22.51 9.60
C GLY A 438 13.35 -22.58 11.07
N THR A 439 14.04 -21.56 11.58
CA THR A 439 14.55 -21.52 12.97
C THR A 439 14.15 -20.25 13.71
N SER A 440 13.34 -19.37 13.12
CA SER A 440 12.88 -18.17 13.82
C SER A 440 11.68 -18.52 14.72
N PRO A 441 11.61 -17.99 15.95
CA PRO A 441 10.42 -18.11 16.78
C PRO A 441 9.27 -17.26 16.22
N PHE A 442 8.04 -17.63 16.57
CA PHE A 442 6.86 -16.76 16.51
C PHE A 442 6.48 -16.38 17.94
N TRP A 443 5.58 -15.42 18.14
CA TRP A 443 5.39 -14.83 19.46
C TRP A 443 3.94 -14.55 19.83
N ILE A 444 3.76 -14.24 21.10
CA ILE A 444 2.59 -13.57 21.65
C ILE A 444 3.05 -12.25 22.26
N SER A 445 2.35 -11.15 21.97
CA SER A 445 2.57 -9.85 22.61
C SER A 445 1.28 -9.34 23.24
N ILE A 446 1.29 -9.03 24.53
CA ILE A 446 0.14 -8.44 25.25
C ILE A 446 0.57 -7.23 26.07
N ASN A 447 -0.40 -6.45 26.49
CA ASN A 447 -0.23 -5.38 27.45
C ASN A 447 -1.06 -5.70 28.70
N VAL A 448 -0.55 -5.43 29.89
CA VAL A 448 -1.32 -5.52 31.14
C VAL A 448 -1.64 -4.10 31.60
N GLY A 449 -2.93 -3.77 31.66
CA GLY A 449 -3.40 -2.45 32.09
C GLY A 449 -3.35 -2.30 33.61
N GLY A 450 -2.79 -1.20 34.10
CA GLY A 450 -2.66 -0.93 35.54
C GLY A 450 -4.01 -0.74 36.23
N GLY A 451 -4.26 -1.57 37.24
CA GLY A 451 -5.34 -1.35 38.21
C GLY A 451 -5.04 -0.09 39.04
N GLY A 452 -5.69 1.02 38.68
CA GLY A 452 -5.83 2.21 39.52
C GLY A 452 -7.25 2.28 40.07
N SER A 453 -7.38 2.32 41.39
CA SER A 453 -8.60 2.30 42.18
C SER A 453 -9.41 3.62 42.17
N GLY A 454 -10.66 3.57 41.67
CA GLY A 454 -11.84 4.38 42.09
C GLY A 454 -12.09 5.74 41.41
N PRO A 455 -13.35 6.22 41.38
CA PRO A 455 -14.46 5.71 40.57
C PRO A 455 -14.85 6.70 39.45
N ALA A 456 -14.60 6.33 38.21
CA ALA A 456 -15.42 6.63 37.04
C ALA A 456 -14.93 5.70 35.94
N SER A 457 -15.76 4.78 35.49
CA SER A 457 -15.47 3.81 34.43
C SER A 457 -15.01 4.54 33.16
N GLY A 458 -13.71 4.65 32.89
CA GLY A 458 -13.20 5.52 31.83
C GLY A 458 -11.71 5.31 31.50
N TYR A 459 -11.18 6.08 30.54
CA TYR A 459 -9.77 6.08 30.11
C TYR A 459 -9.15 7.48 30.25
N ASP A 460 -8.00 7.61 30.91
CA ASP A 460 -7.31 8.89 31.12
C ASP A 460 -6.09 9.00 30.18
N PHE A 461 -6.16 9.89 29.19
CA PHE A 461 -5.10 10.06 28.19
C PHE A 461 -3.86 10.78 28.73
N ALA A 462 -4.01 11.65 29.73
CA ALA A 462 -2.89 12.35 30.35
C ALA A 462 -2.13 11.43 31.32
N ALA A 463 -2.83 10.56 32.05
CA ALA A 463 -2.21 9.50 32.84
C ALA A 463 -1.41 8.54 31.96
N ASN A 464 -1.95 8.21 30.79
CA ASN A 464 -1.39 7.25 29.83
C ASN A 464 -0.60 7.90 28.68
N ALA A 465 -0.12 9.14 28.85
CA ALA A 465 0.55 9.90 27.78
C ALA A 465 1.67 9.12 27.08
N CYS A 466 2.52 8.45 27.85
CA CYS A 466 3.66 7.69 27.31
C CYS A 466 3.35 6.21 27.01
N ASN A 467 2.09 5.79 27.19
CA ASN A 467 1.59 4.54 26.64
C ASN A 467 1.13 4.72 25.18
N ALA A 468 0.92 5.97 24.74
CA ALA A 468 0.69 6.29 23.33
C ALA A 468 2.00 6.28 22.53
N GLN A 469 1.89 5.97 21.25
CA GLN A 469 2.98 6.12 20.29
C GLN A 469 2.87 7.49 19.63
N TRP A 470 3.89 8.34 19.81
CA TRP A 470 3.88 9.71 19.32
C TRP A 470 4.63 9.84 18.00
N TYR A 471 4.06 10.60 17.06
CA TYR A 471 4.64 10.83 15.72
C TYR A 471 4.37 12.25 15.26
N SER A 472 5.20 12.73 14.33
CA SER A 472 4.94 13.90 13.50
C SER A 472 5.27 13.60 12.03
N GLY A 473 5.26 14.62 11.18
CA GLY A 473 5.76 14.50 9.81
C GLY A 473 7.29 14.33 9.74
N ALA A 474 8.01 14.46 10.86
CA ALA A 474 9.44 14.19 10.94
C ALA A 474 9.74 12.71 11.16
N ASP A 475 9.13 12.07 12.17
CA ASP A 475 9.18 10.62 12.47
C ASP A 475 8.54 10.36 13.87
N ALA A 476 8.78 9.19 14.46
CA ALA A 476 8.43 8.86 15.84
C ALA A 476 9.11 9.81 16.86
N LEU A 477 8.36 10.20 17.88
CA LEU A 477 8.75 11.16 18.92
C LEU A 477 8.84 10.49 20.30
N PRO A 478 9.80 10.88 21.16
CA PRO A 478 9.90 10.38 22.52
C PRO A 478 8.78 10.93 23.43
N CYS A 479 8.41 10.15 24.46
CA CYS A 479 7.54 10.60 25.56
C CYS A 479 8.19 10.28 26.92
N PRO A 480 8.34 11.25 27.83
CA PRO A 480 8.12 12.68 27.58
C PRO A 480 9.09 13.18 26.50
N GLY A 481 8.63 14.15 25.71
CA GLY A 481 9.45 14.83 24.71
C GLY A 481 10.47 15.77 25.35
N THR A 482 11.27 16.42 24.51
CA THR A 482 12.16 17.52 24.92
C THR A 482 11.53 18.83 24.47
N GLU A 483 11.37 19.78 25.40
CA GLU A 483 10.84 21.10 25.06
C GLU A 483 11.73 21.80 24.03
N GLY A 484 11.12 22.27 22.95
CA GLY A 484 11.83 22.92 21.83
C GLY A 484 12.36 21.97 20.75
N ASP A 485 12.08 20.65 20.80
CA ASP A 485 12.38 19.75 19.67
C ASP A 485 11.59 20.21 18.42
N ASN A 486 12.32 20.59 17.37
CA ASN A 486 11.73 21.05 16.10
C ASN A 486 10.92 19.97 15.37
N ARG A 487 11.08 18.69 15.72
CA ARG A 487 10.26 17.60 15.21
C ARG A 487 8.88 17.56 15.86
N GLY A 488 8.64 18.35 16.90
CA GLY A 488 7.45 18.34 17.75
C GLY A 488 7.72 17.60 19.06
N PHE A 489 6.92 17.87 20.09
CA PHE A 489 7.06 17.25 21.40
C PHE A 489 5.74 17.16 22.17
N VAL A 490 5.70 16.23 23.14
CA VAL A 490 4.62 16.11 24.13
C VAL A 490 5.19 16.13 25.54
N LEU A 491 4.59 16.90 26.44
CA LEU A 491 4.96 16.97 27.85
C LEU A 491 3.71 16.78 28.71
N LYS A 492 3.84 15.97 29.77
CA LYS A 492 2.77 15.79 30.75
C LYS A 492 2.80 16.93 31.76
N LEU A 493 1.66 17.59 31.95
CA LEU A 493 1.46 18.63 32.94
C LEU A 493 0.78 18.03 34.17
N SER A 494 1.35 18.24 35.36
CA SER A 494 0.71 17.85 36.62
C SER A 494 -0.48 18.74 36.96
N ASN A 495 -0.41 20.01 36.57
CA ASN A 495 -1.50 20.98 36.63
C ASN A 495 -1.45 21.85 35.37
N ALA A 496 -2.38 21.64 34.45
CA ALA A 496 -2.46 22.42 33.23
C ALA A 496 -2.99 23.83 33.52
N VAL A 497 -2.40 24.82 32.86
CA VAL A 497 -2.83 26.23 32.96
C VAL A 497 -3.68 26.55 31.73
N LEU A 498 -4.86 27.11 31.97
CA LEU A 498 -5.76 27.57 30.91
C LEU A 498 -5.17 28.81 30.26
N GLU A 499 -5.59 29.11 29.03
CA GLU A 499 -5.04 30.21 28.23
C GLU A 499 -5.10 31.58 28.92
N ASN A 500 -6.14 31.82 29.74
CA ASN A 500 -6.29 33.03 30.52
C ASN A 500 -5.36 33.10 31.76
N GLY A 501 -4.44 32.16 31.92
CA GLY A 501 -3.51 32.05 33.04
C GLY A 501 -4.07 31.34 34.28
N THR A 502 -5.33 30.90 34.25
CA THR A 502 -5.96 30.23 35.41
C THR A 502 -5.47 28.78 35.51
N PRO A 503 -4.90 28.33 36.65
CA PRO A 503 -4.61 26.92 36.86
C PRO A 503 -5.88 26.09 36.86
N SER A 504 -5.95 25.04 36.05
CA SER A 504 -7.14 24.18 35.94
C SER A 504 -7.34 23.27 37.16
N GLY A 505 -6.28 23.02 37.93
CA GLY A 505 -6.26 22.01 38.99
C GLY A 505 -6.34 20.58 38.46
N GLN A 506 -6.11 20.36 37.17
CA GLN A 506 -6.20 19.07 36.49
C GLN A 506 -4.93 18.77 35.70
N PRO A 507 -4.55 17.48 35.54
CA PRO A 507 -3.43 17.11 34.68
C PRO A 507 -3.76 17.39 33.20
N GLY A 508 -2.73 17.52 32.38
CA GLY A 508 -2.90 17.74 30.94
C GLY A 508 -1.70 17.32 30.11
N LEU A 509 -1.80 17.55 28.80
CA LEU A 509 -0.76 17.32 27.82
C LEU A 509 -0.46 18.64 27.12
N LEU A 510 0.78 19.10 27.21
CA LEU A 510 1.31 20.13 26.34
C LEU A 510 1.87 19.44 25.10
N THR A 511 1.37 19.82 23.93
CA THR A 511 1.79 19.29 22.63
C THR A 511 2.23 20.43 21.73
N HIS A 512 3.34 20.22 21.02
CA HIS A 512 3.84 21.14 20.01
C HIS A 512 3.96 20.37 18.69
N PRO A 513 3.26 20.78 17.62
CA PRO A 513 3.41 20.21 16.29
C PRO A 513 4.85 20.29 15.77
N GLN A 514 5.18 19.54 14.72
CA GLN A 514 6.45 19.73 14.02
C GLN A 514 6.62 21.21 13.62
N ASN A 515 7.82 21.77 13.83
CA ASN A 515 8.16 23.16 13.56
C ASN A 515 8.41 23.41 12.05
N ILE A 516 7.48 22.96 11.22
CA ILE A 516 7.32 23.32 9.79
C ILE A 516 5.90 23.85 9.54
N ASP A 517 5.70 24.62 8.48
CA ASP A 517 4.35 25.08 8.10
C ASP A 517 3.40 23.90 7.92
N TYR A 518 2.23 23.98 8.57
CA TYR A 518 1.23 22.91 8.63
C TYR A 518 1.73 21.59 9.26
N GLY A 519 2.78 21.66 10.07
CA GLY A 519 3.27 20.53 10.85
C GLY A 519 2.21 19.98 11.79
N TYR A 520 2.34 18.71 12.17
CA TYR A 520 1.41 18.05 13.08
C TYR A 520 2.15 17.27 14.16
N ILE A 521 1.42 16.93 15.22
CA ILE A 521 1.82 15.91 16.19
C ILE A 521 0.60 15.02 16.49
N GLN A 522 0.85 13.70 16.59
CA GLN A 522 -0.17 12.69 16.85
C GLN A 522 0.27 11.77 17.97
N GLY A 523 -0.59 11.56 18.97
CA GLY A 523 -0.45 10.52 19.98
C GLY A 523 -1.44 9.39 19.71
N VAL A 524 -0.96 8.25 19.24
CA VAL A 524 -1.79 7.05 18.96
C VAL A 524 -1.87 6.19 20.23
N TYR A 525 -3.03 6.16 20.87
CA TYR A 525 -3.23 5.43 22.11
C TYR A 525 -3.55 3.94 21.87
N PRO A 526 -3.28 3.08 22.86
CA PRO A 526 -3.73 1.69 22.82
C PRO A 526 -5.25 1.59 22.59
N ALA A 527 -5.67 0.45 22.02
CA ALA A 527 -7.09 0.24 21.73
C ALA A 527 -7.94 0.23 23.01
N TYR A 528 -9.07 0.93 22.96
CA TYR A 528 -10.08 1.01 24.01
C TYR A 528 -11.40 0.42 23.49
N SER A 529 -12.03 -0.43 24.30
CA SER A 529 -13.35 -0.99 23.98
C SER A 529 -14.43 0.02 24.34
N VAL A 530 -15.00 0.67 23.34
CA VAL A 530 -16.00 1.73 23.55
C VAL A 530 -17.30 1.13 24.04
N LYS A 531 -17.86 1.68 25.11
CA LYS A 531 -19.18 1.29 25.63
C LYS A 531 -20.23 2.30 25.17
N ASN A 532 -21.47 1.83 25.08
CA ASN A 532 -22.59 2.71 24.80
C ASN A 532 -22.71 3.76 25.94
N GLY A 533 -22.79 5.04 25.59
CA GLY A 533 -22.77 6.14 26.56
C GLY A 533 -21.38 6.64 26.98
N ASP A 534 -20.30 6.09 26.43
CA ASP A 534 -18.96 6.66 26.63
C ASP A 534 -18.86 8.04 25.96
N ARG A 535 -18.21 8.98 26.64
CA ARG A 535 -17.92 10.31 26.09
C ARG A 535 -16.46 10.68 26.25
N PHE A 536 -15.84 11.22 25.21
CA PHE A 536 -14.54 11.88 25.32
C PHE A 536 -14.72 13.30 25.82
N GLN A 537 -13.97 13.67 26.85
CA GLN A 537 -14.04 14.97 27.50
C GLN A 537 -12.63 15.56 27.65
N SER A 538 -12.46 16.83 27.32
CA SER A 538 -11.22 17.58 27.54
C SER A 538 -11.52 19.08 27.52
N ILE A 539 -10.66 19.92 28.10
CA ILE A 539 -10.58 21.32 27.69
C ILE A 539 -9.39 21.45 26.71
N VAL A 540 -9.61 22.10 25.58
CA VAL A 540 -8.57 22.41 24.60
C VAL A 540 -8.32 23.92 24.60
N ASN A 541 -7.05 24.30 24.60
CA ASN A 541 -6.63 25.71 24.59
C ASN A 541 -5.16 25.85 24.14
N CYS A 542 -4.73 27.05 23.76
CA CYS A 542 -3.30 27.34 23.63
C CYS A 542 -2.69 27.54 25.03
N ALA A 543 -1.41 27.18 25.21
CA ALA A 543 -0.71 27.41 26.48
C ALA A 543 -0.73 28.91 26.83
N SER A 544 -0.79 29.26 28.12
CA SER A 544 -1.02 30.63 28.59
C SER A 544 0.08 31.65 28.22
N ASP A 545 1.22 31.19 27.70
CA ASP A 545 2.35 32.00 27.22
C ASP A 545 2.48 31.98 25.69
N ALA A 546 1.61 31.25 24.98
CA ALA A 546 1.72 30.94 23.57
C ALA A 546 0.90 31.92 22.71
N VAL A 547 1.22 33.21 22.80
CA VAL A 547 0.44 34.31 22.17
C VAL A 547 0.31 34.25 20.64
N ASN A 548 1.16 33.46 19.98
CA ASN A 548 1.12 33.24 18.52
C ASN A 548 0.47 31.90 18.13
N CYS A 549 -0.01 31.14 19.10
CA CYS A 549 -0.55 29.81 18.87
C CYS A 549 -1.83 29.89 18.03
N TYR A 550 -1.85 29.12 16.94
CA TYR A 550 -3.02 28.87 16.12
C TYR A 550 -3.02 27.44 15.58
N VAL A 551 -3.83 26.58 16.20
CA VAL A 551 -3.78 25.14 15.99
C VAL A 551 -5.16 24.54 15.72
N THR A 552 -5.19 23.35 15.14
CA THR A 552 -6.38 22.49 15.08
C THR A 552 -6.18 21.28 15.99
N PHE A 553 -7.05 21.13 16.99
CA PHE A 553 -7.20 19.91 17.77
C PHE A 553 -8.09 18.92 17.02
N ARG A 554 -7.72 17.64 16.96
CA ARG A 554 -8.62 16.56 16.50
C ARG A 554 -8.60 15.36 17.44
N LEU A 555 -9.77 14.79 17.65
CA LEU A 555 -9.92 13.43 18.12
C LEU A 555 -10.11 12.55 16.89
N ASP A 556 -9.03 11.88 16.50
CA ASP A 556 -9.04 10.88 15.45
C ASP A 556 -9.17 9.48 16.07
N TYR A 557 -9.55 8.50 15.26
CA TYR A 557 -9.68 7.12 15.70
C TYR A 557 -9.39 6.12 14.59
N LYS A 558 -8.99 4.92 15.00
CA LYS A 558 -8.77 3.77 14.14
C LYS A 558 -9.39 2.54 14.77
N ILE A 559 -10.21 1.82 14.01
CA ILE A 559 -10.75 0.53 14.44
C ILE A 559 -9.62 -0.50 14.36
N ALA A 560 -9.39 -1.24 15.44
CA ALA A 560 -8.32 -2.24 15.49
C ALA A 560 -8.48 -3.24 14.32
N GLY A 561 -7.45 -3.33 13.47
CA GLY A 561 -7.44 -4.18 12.26
C GLY A 561 -7.87 -3.50 10.95
N SER A 562 -8.46 -2.29 10.96
CA SER A 562 -8.97 -1.66 9.73
C SER A 562 -7.97 -0.80 8.95
N GLY A 563 -6.78 -0.55 9.51
CA GLY A 563 -5.73 0.27 8.88
C GLY A 563 -6.02 1.78 8.79
N ALA A 564 -7.28 2.16 8.54
CA ALA A 564 -7.73 3.52 8.28
C ALA A 564 -7.91 4.37 9.54
N VAL A 565 -7.40 5.61 9.50
CA VAL A 565 -7.64 6.65 10.51
C VAL A 565 -8.81 7.51 10.04
N LYS A 566 -9.76 7.78 10.94
CA LYS A 566 -10.94 8.62 10.71
C LYS A 566 -10.97 9.75 11.74
N THR A 567 -11.42 10.94 11.36
CA THR A 567 -11.62 12.05 12.30
C THR A 567 -13.00 11.96 12.92
N PHE A 568 -13.06 11.95 14.26
CA PHE A 568 -14.32 11.91 15.01
C PHE A 568 -14.77 13.31 15.44
N TRP A 569 -13.82 14.17 15.79
CA TRP A 569 -14.08 15.55 16.22
C TRP A 569 -12.87 16.44 15.89
N SER A 570 -13.11 17.72 15.58
CA SER A 570 -12.08 18.71 15.27
C SER A 570 -12.48 20.09 15.78
N PHE A 571 -11.51 20.86 16.25
CA PHE A 571 -11.70 22.24 16.71
C PHE A 571 -10.47 23.09 16.45
N ASN A 572 -10.65 24.31 15.92
CA ASN A 572 -9.58 25.26 15.70
C ASN A 572 -9.48 26.17 16.91
N GLU A 573 -8.28 26.30 17.46
CA GLU A 573 -7.99 27.16 18.59
C GLU A 573 -6.92 28.19 18.24
N LYS A 574 -7.19 29.44 18.59
CA LYS A 574 -6.23 30.55 18.48
C LYS A 574 -6.09 31.22 19.82
N TYR A 575 -4.87 31.63 20.16
CA TYR A 575 -4.64 32.40 21.38
C TYR A 575 -5.44 33.72 21.39
N GLU A 576 -6.46 33.78 22.23
CA GLU A 576 -7.42 34.87 22.39
C GLU A 576 -7.89 35.07 23.85
N GLY A 577 -7.25 34.38 24.80
CA GLY A 577 -7.56 34.39 26.23
C GLY A 577 -8.77 33.55 26.61
N ARG A 578 -9.19 32.61 25.75
CA ARG A 578 -10.35 31.73 25.97
C ARG A 578 -9.91 30.27 26.03
N TYR A 579 -10.82 29.38 26.42
CA TYR A 579 -10.59 27.95 26.45
C TYR A 579 -11.91 27.24 26.20
N TYR A 580 -11.84 26.04 25.61
CA TYR A 580 -13.03 25.40 25.04
C TYR A 580 -13.17 23.96 25.54
N ALA A 581 -14.39 23.58 25.92
CA ALA A 581 -14.69 22.22 26.34
C ALA A 581 -15.03 21.33 25.14
N ALA A 582 -14.29 20.24 24.98
CA ALA A 582 -14.66 19.11 24.13
C ALA A 582 -15.50 18.13 24.96
N ASN A 583 -16.69 17.77 24.47
CA ASN A 583 -17.54 16.73 25.07
C ASN A 583 -18.23 15.91 23.97
N VAL A 584 -17.54 14.86 23.54
CA VAL A 584 -17.82 14.12 22.31
C VAL A 584 -18.47 12.79 22.66
N ASP A 585 -19.63 12.49 22.07
CA ASP A 585 -20.34 11.23 22.29
C ASP A 585 -19.70 10.10 21.45
N LEU A 586 -19.20 9.06 22.12
CA LEU A 586 -18.52 7.93 21.49
C LEU A 586 -19.47 6.75 21.25
N SER A 587 -20.75 6.86 21.61
CA SER A 587 -21.76 5.81 21.39
C SER A 587 -21.81 5.25 19.95
N PRO A 588 -21.54 6.02 18.87
CA PRO A 588 -21.44 5.47 17.52
C PRO A 588 -20.34 4.39 17.33
N LEU A 589 -19.36 4.35 18.24
CA LEU A 589 -18.27 3.37 18.24
C LEU A 589 -18.51 2.25 19.25
N ALA A 590 -19.65 2.23 19.96
CA ALA A 590 -19.94 1.26 21.00
C ALA A 590 -19.78 -0.19 20.51
N GLY A 591 -19.14 -1.02 21.32
CA GLY A 591 -18.81 -2.41 21.00
C GLY A 591 -17.56 -2.59 20.13
N GLN A 592 -16.96 -1.51 19.62
CA GLN A 592 -15.74 -1.58 18.82
C GLN A 592 -14.48 -1.38 19.67
N ASN A 593 -13.40 -2.06 19.26
CA ASN A 593 -12.05 -1.80 19.79
C ASN A 593 -11.38 -0.70 18.97
N VAL A 594 -11.14 0.45 19.60
CA VAL A 594 -10.76 1.69 18.94
C VAL A 594 -9.45 2.23 19.50
N GLN A 595 -8.46 2.44 18.64
CA GLN A 595 -7.31 3.26 18.97
C GLN A 595 -7.69 4.72 18.77
N PHE A 596 -7.79 5.48 19.86
CA PHE A 596 -7.97 6.94 19.78
C PHE A 596 -6.63 7.62 19.53
N ILE A 597 -6.67 8.70 18.77
CA ILE A 597 -5.50 9.47 18.34
C ILE A 597 -5.77 10.92 18.68
N LEU A 598 -4.95 11.49 19.56
CA LEU A 598 -4.97 12.94 19.83
C LEU A 598 -4.04 13.62 18.83
N THR A 599 -4.62 14.43 17.95
CA THR A 599 -3.88 15.13 16.89
C THR A 599 -3.91 16.63 17.12
N VAL A 600 -2.77 17.29 16.98
CA VAL A 600 -2.67 18.76 16.89
C VAL A 600 -1.98 19.11 15.58
N LEU A 601 -2.61 19.97 14.77
CA LEU A 601 -2.04 20.51 13.54
C LEU A 601 -1.77 22.01 13.70
N ALA A 602 -0.65 22.49 13.16
CA ALA A 602 -0.38 23.91 13.02
C ALA A 602 -1.28 24.51 11.92
N TYR A 603 -1.91 25.64 12.19
CA TYR A 603 -2.70 26.38 11.20
C TYR A 603 -1.84 27.49 10.59
N GLY A 604 -0.99 27.11 9.63
CA GLY A 604 0.03 27.98 9.06
C GLY A 604 1.38 27.78 9.73
N SER A 605 1.98 28.85 10.27
CA SER A 605 3.30 28.75 10.90
C SER A 605 3.21 28.15 12.30
N PRO A 606 3.98 27.08 12.60
CA PRO A 606 3.98 26.39 13.89
C PRO A 606 4.73 27.17 14.99
N LYS A 607 5.29 28.33 14.66
CA LYS A 607 6.19 29.06 15.56
C LYS A 607 5.41 29.67 16.72
N GLY A 608 5.43 28.98 17.85
CA GLY A 608 4.66 29.35 19.05
C GLY A 608 3.39 28.52 19.24
N ASP A 609 3.16 27.48 18.43
CA ASP A 609 2.02 26.57 18.54
C ASP A 609 2.22 25.57 19.70
N ARG A 610 1.99 26.07 20.92
CA ARG A 610 1.94 25.27 22.14
C ARG A 610 0.49 25.00 22.50
N ALA A 611 0.01 23.81 22.18
CA ALA A 611 -1.38 23.38 22.34
C ALA A 611 -1.55 22.51 23.58
N THR A 612 -2.56 22.79 24.41
CA THR A 612 -2.81 22.06 25.66
C THR A 612 -4.12 21.26 25.61
N TRP A 613 -4.03 19.96 25.88
CA TRP A 613 -5.19 19.12 26.23
C TRP A 613 -5.29 19.02 27.74
N VAL A 614 -6.30 19.62 28.35
CA VAL A 614 -6.54 19.56 29.80
C VAL A 614 -7.52 18.43 30.11
N ALA A 615 -7.14 17.58 31.06
CA ALA A 615 -7.89 16.41 31.50
C ALA A 615 -8.52 15.56 30.36
N PRO A 616 -7.80 15.25 29.27
CA PRO A 616 -8.37 14.43 28.19
C PRO A 616 -8.72 13.04 28.73
N ARG A 617 -10.00 12.68 28.71
CA ARG A 617 -10.49 11.41 29.26
C ARG A 617 -11.74 10.89 28.55
N ILE A 618 -11.92 9.58 28.53
CA ILE A 618 -13.21 8.93 28.27
C ILE A 618 -13.91 8.72 29.60
N THR A 619 -15.18 9.09 29.71
CA THR A 619 -16.04 8.80 30.85
C THR A 619 -17.24 7.95 30.41
N SER A 620 -17.49 6.82 31.07
CA SER A 620 -18.67 5.99 30.86
C SER A 620 -19.75 6.39 31.88
N LEU A 621 -20.84 6.99 31.42
CA LEU A 621 -21.99 7.24 32.27
C LEU A 621 -22.74 5.92 32.46
N GLY A 622 -22.85 5.46 33.71
CA GLY A 622 -23.75 4.37 34.06
C GLY A 622 -25.17 4.71 33.59
N SER A 623 -25.83 3.74 32.95
CA SER A 623 -27.17 3.81 32.38
C SER A 623 -28.13 4.78 33.11
N GLY A 624 -28.33 5.96 32.51
CA GLY A 624 -29.28 6.99 32.92
C GLY A 624 -29.82 7.72 31.68
N PRO A 625 -31.02 8.32 31.73
CA PRO A 625 -31.74 8.74 30.53
C PRO A 625 -31.06 9.93 29.85
N THR A 626 -31.23 9.96 28.52
CA THR A 626 -30.71 10.90 27.54
C THR A 626 -30.88 12.37 27.94
N PRO A 627 -29.80 13.17 28.06
CA PRO A 627 -29.88 14.62 28.02
C PRO A 627 -29.65 15.15 26.59
N THR A 628 -30.46 16.13 26.23
CA THR A 628 -30.45 16.90 24.98
C THR A 628 -29.09 17.54 24.68
N VAL A 629 -28.68 17.51 23.40
CA VAL A 629 -27.47 18.16 22.87
C VAL A 629 -27.51 19.66 23.15
N ALA A 630 -26.54 20.17 23.91
CA ALA A 630 -26.28 21.60 24.06
C ALA A 630 -24.97 21.96 23.31
N PRO A 631 -24.93 23.06 22.54
CA PRO A 631 -23.72 23.56 21.90
C PRO A 631 -22.67 24.02 22.93
N PRO A 632 -21.38 24.11 22.57
CA PRO A 632 -20.34 24.60 23.47
C PRO A 632 -20.61 26.07 23.85
N THR A 633 -20.78 26.32 25.15
CA THR A 633 -21.01 27.67 25.69
C THR A 633 -19.67 28.32 26.03
N PRO A 634 -19.34 29.51 25.50
CA PRO A 634 -18.20 30.29 25.97
C PRO A 634 -18.41 30.70 27.43
N THR A 635 -17.43 30.49 28.29
CA THR A 635 -17.51 30.94 29.69
C THR A 635 -16.78 32.28 29.84
N THR A 636 -17.51 33.35 30.14
CA THR A 636 -16.95 34.68 30.45
C THR A 636 -16.98 34.95 31.96
N ILE A 637 -16.01 35.73 32.45
CA ILE A 637 -15.87 36.15 33.86
C ILE A 637 -17.05 37.09 34.26
N PRO A 638 -17.62 36.99 35.50
CA PRO A 638 -18.49 38.02 36.05
C PRO A 638 -17.68 39.25 36.50
N PRO A 639 -18.16 40.50 36.26
CA PRO A 639 -17.40 41.69 36.64
C PRO A 639 -17.29 41.79 38.17
N THR A 640 -16.05 41.89 38.66
CA THR A 640 -15.78 42.24 40.05
C THR A 640 -16.04 43.73 40.24
N SER A 641 -16.83 44.06 41.26
CA SER A 641 -17.27 45.40 41.62
C SER A 641 -16.12 46.30 42.07
N THR A 642 -16.07 47.52 41.54
CA THR A 642 -15.59 48.70 42.27
C THR A 642 -16.53 49.85 41.93
N GLY A 643 -17.30 50.30 42.92
CA GLY A 643 -18.34 51.30 42.77
C GLY A 643 -17.83 52.73 42.89
N ILE A 644 -18.45 53.63 42.12
CA ILE A 644 -18.65 55.06 42.43
C ILE A 644 -19.97 55.50 41.76
N PRO A 645 -20.95 56.11 42.47
CA PRO A 645 -22.15 56.74 41.89
C PRO A 645 -22.11 58.29 42.04
N PRO A 646 -23.15 59.06 41.64
CA PRO A 646 -23.77 59.20 40.31
C PRO A 646 -23.89 60.69 39.89
N THR A 647 -24.20 61.03 38.63
CA THR A 647 -24.86 62.32 38.30
C THR A 647 -25.70 62.27 37.01
N ASN A 648 -27.02 62.12 37.19
CA ASN A 648 -28.12 62.93 36.67
C ASN A 648 -27.94 63.85 35.43
N THR A 649 -28.70 63.59 34.33
CA THR A 649 -29.87 64.41 33.86
C THR A 649 -30.09 64.48 32.32
N ALA A 650 -31.35 64.21 31.93
CA ALA A 650 -32.21 64.72 30.82
C ALA A 650 -32.05 64.31 29.31
N ILE A 651 -32.89 63.35 28.90
CA ILE A 651 -33.99 63.29 27.85
C ILE A 651 -34.35 64.58 27.03
N PRO A 652 -35.20 64.63 25.94
CA PRO A 652 -35.76 63.71 24.86
C PRO A 652 -35.81 64.40 23.42
N PRO A 653 -36.80 64.17 22.49
CA PRO A 653 -37.17 63.03 21.61
C PRO A 653 -37.19 63.45 20.08
N THR A 654 -37.55 62.66 19.05
CA THR A 654 -38.93 62.27 18.65
C THR A 654 -38.96 61.38 17.36
N SER A 655 -39.95 60.46 17.35
CA SER A 655 -40.77 59.78 16.30
C SER A 655 -40.38 59.81 14.82
N THR A 656 -40.70 58.80 13.99
CA THR A 656 -41.99 58.20 13.56
C THR A 656 -41.68 56.92 12.75
N GLY A 657 -42.48 55.85 12.55
CA GLY A 657 -43.90 55.54 12.67
C GLY A 657 -44.19 54.37 11.69
N VAL A 658 -44.91 53.34 12.16
CA VAL A 658 -45.26 52.03 11.53
C VAL A 658 -46.50 52.20 10.60
N PRO A 659 -46.83 51.35 9.59
CA PRO A 659 -47.65 50.13 9.80
C PRO A 659 -47.46 48.95 8.78
N PRO A 660 -48.10 47.77 9.04
CA PRO A 660 -47.99 46.53 8.24
C PRO A 660 -49.20 46.29 7.31
N THR A 661 -49.10 45.36 6.36
CA THR A 661 -50.29 44.77 5.71
C THR A 661 -50.04 43.33 5.25
N SER A 662 -50.95 42.44 5.63
CA SER A 662 -51.11 41.05 5.18
C SER A 662 -51.66 40.98 3.76
N THR A 663 -51.50 39.85 3.05
CA THR A 663 -52.57 39.18 2.24
C THR A 663 -52.06 37.82 1.73
N ALA A 664 -53.01 36.88 1.62
CA ALA A 664 -52.88 35.45 1.38
C ALA A 664 -52.67 35.01 -0.10
N ILE A 665 -52.41 33.70 -0.22
CA ILE A 665 -52.06 32.87 -1.38
C ILE A 665 -53.20 32.70 -2.41
N PRO A 666 -52.88 32.58 -3.72
CA PRO A 666 -53.65 31.79 -4.69
C PRO A 666 -52.83 30.64 -5.34
N PRO A 667 -53.51 29.62 -5.93
CA PRO A 667 -52.93 28.29 -6.16
C PRO A 667 -52.10 28.15 -7.44
N THR A 668 -51.13 27.24 -7.37
CA THR A 668 -50.20 26.81 -8.42
C THR A 668 -50.90 26.00 -9.53
N PRO A 669 -50.69 26.31 -10.82
CA PRO A 669 -51.02 25.39 -11.90
C PRO A 669 -49.87 24.40 -12.16
N THR A 670 -50.21 23.13 -12.31
CA THR A 670 -49.31 22.07 -12.80
C THR A 670 -48.99 22.26 -14.28
N PRO A 671 -47.72 22.10 -14.70
CA PRO A 671 -47.44 21.66 -16.06
C PRO A 671 -46.59 20.39 -16.08
N THR A 672 -47.17 19.38 -16.71
CA THR A 672 -46.54 18.21 -17.31
C THR A 672 -45.69 18.66 -18.50
N SER A 673 -44.37 18.46 -18.45
CA SER A 673 -43.53 18.03 -19.60
C SER A 673 -42.07 17.93 -19.14
N LEU A 674 -41.44 16.79 -19.45
CA LEU A 674 -40.01 16.55 -19.20
C LEU A 674 -39.17 17.54 -20.02
N PRO A 675 -38.22 18.27 -19.40
CA PRO A 675 -37.22 19.03 -20.15
C PRO A 675 -36.14 18.08 -20.70
N PRO A 676 -35.57 18.37 -21.89
CA PRO A 676 -34.65 17.49 -22.59
C PRO A 676 -33.32 17.31 -21.83
N THR A 677 -32.80 16.09 -21.86
CA THR A 677 -31.48 15.74 -21.31
C THR A 677 -30.39 16.60 -21.95
N PRO A 678 -29.59 17.37 -21.18
CA PRO A 678 -28.43 18.04 -21.73
C PRO A 678 -27.40 16.96 -22.10
N THR A 679 -27.23 16.72 -23.39
CA THR A 679 -26.23 15.78 -23.90
C THR A 679 -24.90 16.53 -23.95
N SER A 680 -24.17 16.56 -22.84
CA SER A 680 -22.78 17.02 -22.85
C SER A 680 -21.96 16.06 -23.72
N GLU A 681 -21.21 16.58 -24.68
CA GLU A 681 -20.27 15.75 -25.44
C GLU A 681 -19.18 15.19 -24.50
N THR A 682 -19.31 13.93 -24.12
CA THR A 682 -18.31 13.19 -23.31
C THR A 682 -17.19 12.60 -24.19
N SER A 683 -17.09 13.03 -25.45
CA SER A 683 -16.09 12.58 -26.42
C SER A 683 -14.67 12.93 -25.98
N ALA A 684 -14.48 14.11 -25.38
CA ALA A 684 -13.19 14.62 -24.89
C ALA A 684 -12.81 14.13 -23.48
N TRP A 685 -13.66 13.35 -22.81
CA TRP A 685 -13.42 12.89 -21.43
C TRP A 685 -12.48 11.69 -21.40
N MET A 686 -11.63 11.64 -20.37
CA MET A 686 -10.66 10.56 -20.17
C MET A 686 -11.35 9.31 -19.62
N SER A 687 -10.97 8.13 -20.10
CA SER A 687 -11.53 6.86 -19.63
C SER A 687 -10.77 6.33 -18.40
N TYR A 688 -11.47 6.13 -17.30
CA TYR A 688 -11.03 5.26 -16.21
C TYR A 688 -11.39 3.81 -16.56
N GLN A 689 -10.43 2.89 -16.43
CA GLN A 689 -10.62 1.47 -16.76
C GLN A 689 -10.13 0.60 -15.61
N ASN A 690 -10.93 -0.40 -15.25
CA ASN A 690 -10.54 -1.48 -14.36
C ASN A 690 -10.55 -2.80 -15.16
N PRO A 691 -9.41 -3.25 -15.68
CA PRO A 691 -9.34 -4.44 -16.54
C PRO A 691 -9.49 -5.76 -15.77
N LEU A 692 -9.28 -5.76 -14.45
CA LEU A 692 -9.48 -6.91 -13.56
C LEU A 692 -10.98 -7.21 -13.38
N TYR A 693 -11.76 -6.17 -13.05
CA TYR A 693 -13.21 -6.27 -12.82
C TYR A 693 -14.06 -5.85 -14.03
N LYS A 694 -13.40 -5.62 -15.17
CA LYS A 694 -14.00 -5.45 -16.49
C LYS A 694 -14.99 -4.29 -16.60
N PHE A 695 -14.72 -3.14 -16.00
CA PHE A 695 -15.59 -1.97 -16.15
C PHE A 695 -14.82 -0.70 -16.50
N THR A 696 -15.52 0.27 -17.07
CA THR A 696 -15.01 1.59 -17.41
C THR A 696 -16.07 2.65 -17.23
N PHE A 697 -15.65 3.87 -16.93
CA PHE A 697 -16.44 5.08 -17.05
C PHE A 697 -15.50 6.23 -17.42
N LYS A 698 -16.04 7.32 -17.95
CA LYS A 698 -15.27 8.51 -18.30
C LYS A 698 -15.33 9.56 -17.20
N ILE A 699 -14.26 10.31 -17.04
CA ILE A 699 -14.12 11.41 -16.09
C ILE A 699 -13.88 12.75 -16.82
N PRO A 700 -14.42 13.85 -16.31
CA PRO A 700 -14.33 15.15 -16.96
C PRO A 700 -12.89 15.69 -16.95
N PRO A 701 -12.56 16.60 -17.89
CA PRO A 701 -11.30 17.33 -17.87
C PRO A 701 -11.06 18.04 -16.54
N GLY A 702 -9.81 18.04 -16.06
CA GLY A 702 -9.43 18.65 -14.78
C GLY A 702 -9.60 17.73 -13.56
N ALA A 703 -10.11 16.51 -13.73
CA ALA A 703 -10.13 15.50 -12.67
C ALA A 703 -8.71 14.99 -12.33
N VAL A 704 -8.42 14.77 -11.04
CA VAL A 704 -7.10 14.37 -10.51
C VAL A 704 -7.22 13.09 -9.69
N PHE A 705 -6.44 12.06 -10.04
CA PHE A 705 -6.37 10.84 -9.25
C PHE A 705 -5.50 11.03 -8.00
N VAL A 706 -6.09 10.78 -6.83
CA VAL A 706 -5.42 10.89 -5.52
C VAL A 706 -4.83 9.55 -5.10
N SER A 707 -5.56 8.46 -5.31
CA SER A 707 -5.11 7.09 -5.05
C SER A 707 -5.76 6.13 -6.05
N MET A 708 -5.05 5.04 -6.38
CA MET A 708 -5.57 4.01 -7.30
C MET A 708 -4.93 2.66 -7.02
N SER A 709 -5.76 1.62 -6.98
CA SER A 709 -5.43 0.21 -6.88
C SER A 709 -6.40 -0.60 -7.77
N ASN A 710 -6.26 -1.93 -7.77
CA ASN A 710 -7.20 -2.81 -8.48
C ASN A 710 -8.61 -2.79 -7.89
N THR A 711 -8.77 -2.41 -6.62
CA THR A 711 -10.04 -2.46 -5.88
C THR A 711 -10.53 -1.11 -5.40
N GLN A 712 -9.77 -0.02 -5.59
CA GLN A 712 -10.19 1.31 -5.18
C GLN A 712 -9.52 2.41 -6.03
N ALA A 713 -10.25 3.47 -6.36
CA ALA A 713 -9.70 4.69 -6.92
C ALA A 713 -10.39 5.92 -6.31
N ARG A 714 -9.61 6.93 -5.91
CA ARG A 714 -10.08 8.24 -5.44
C ARG A 714 -9.74 9.31 -6.48
N ILE A 715 -10.74 10.06 -6.94
CA ILE A 715 -10.61 11.01 -8.04
C ILE A 715 -11.22 12.35 -7.62
N ASN A 716 -10.40 13.36 -7.40
CA ASN A 716 -10.90 14.72 -7.15
C ASN A 716 -11.42 15.32 -8.46
N LEU A 717 -12.58 15.97 -8.41
CA LEU A 717 -13.23 16.61 -9.54
C LEU A 717 -13.16 18.13 -9.39
N PRO A 718 -13.06 18.88 -10.49
CA PRO A 718 -13.14 20.32 -10.45
C PRO A 718 -14.54 20.77 -10.03
N PHE A 719 -14.58 21.87 -9.27
CA PHE A 719 -15.79 22.56 -8.83
C PHE A 719 -15.64 24.08 -8.96
N ALA A 720 -16.74 24.81 -8.85
CA ALA A 720 -16.77 26.26 -8.97
C ALA A 720 -15.85 26.91 -7.91
N ALA A 721 -14.81 27.59 -8.41
CA ALA A 721 -13.89 28.35 -7.58
C ALA A 721 -14.62 29.47 -6.82
N ASN A 722 -14.10 29.83 -5.65
CA ASN A 722 -14.61 30.91 -4.80
C ASN A 722 -16.02 30.66 -4.23
N THR A 723 -16.48 29.41 -4.18
CA THR A 723 -17.66 29.03 -3.39
C THR A 723 -17.23 28.45 -2.04
N ASN A 724 -18.18 28.14 -1.16
CA ASN A 724 -17.88 27.42 0.08
C ASN A 724 -17.70 25.90 -0.10
N LEU A 725 -17.76 25.35 -1.32
CA LEU A 725 -17.43 23.94 -1.53
C LEU A 725 -15.91 23.73 -1.36
N THR A 726 -15.53 22.72 -0.59
CA THR A 726 -14.13 22.43 -0.25
C THR A 726 -13.66 21.12 -0.86
N GLU A 727 -14.55 20.13 -0.99
CA GLU A 727 -14.22 18.87 -1.66
C GLU A 727 -15.33 18.45 -2.62
N LYS A 728 -14.90 17.96 -3.78
CA LYS A 728 -15.75 17.28 -4.76
C LYS A 728 -14.96 16.14 -5.35
N TYR A 729 -15.42 14.92 -5.22
CA TYR A 729 -14.65 13.76 -5.67
C TYR A 729 -15.52 12.54 -5.96
N LEU A 730 -14.91 11.58 -6.67
CA LEU A 730 -15.40 10.23 -6.86
C LEU A 730 -14.54 9.21 -6.11
N GLU A 731 -15.18 8.14 -5.67
CA GLU A 731 -14.55 6.91 -5.21
C GLU A 731 -15.13 5.74 -5.99
N ALA A 732 -14.30 5.05 -6.78
CA ALA A 732 -14.67 3.78 -7.39
C ALA A 732 -14.08 2.66 -6.55
N LYS A 733 -14.90 1.76 -5.98
CA LYS A 733 -14.46 0.67 -5.11
C LYS A 733 -14.99 -0.66 -5.62
N VAL A 734 -14.22 -1.71 -5.41
CA VAL A 734 -14.60 -3.10 -5.69
C VAL A 734 -14.45 -3.91 -4.41
N THR A 735 -15.54 -4.57 -4.02
CA THR A 735 -15.59 -5.47 -2.87
C THR A 735 -16.09 -6.83 -3.31
N GLU A 736 -15.29 -7.88 -3.13
CA GLU A 736 -15.69 -9.25 -3.45
C GLU A 736 -16.51 -9.86 -2.33
N GLY A 737 -17.54 -10.65 -2.66
CA GLY A 737 -18.38 -11.36 -1.69
C GLY A 737 -19.41 -10.50 -0.96
N LEU A 738 -19.56 -9.23 -1.34
CA LEU A 738 -20.50 -8.31 -0.69
C LEU A 738 -21.94 -8.53 -1.20
N THR A 739 -22.81 -9.03 -0.32
CA THR A 739 -24.22 -9.30 -0.63
C THR A 739 -25.14 -8.77 0.49
N PRO A 740 -26.12 -7.89 0.21
CA PRO A 740 -26.41 -7.28 -1.11
C PRO A 740 -25.30 -6.29 -1.52
N CYS A 741 -25.10 -6.11 -2.83
CA CYS A 741 -24.13 -5.15 -3.33
C CYS A 741 -24.63 -3.71 -3.14
N LYS A 742 -24.11 -3.06 -2.10
CA LYS A 742 -24.48 -1.70 -1.70
C LYS A 742 -23.35 -1.04 -0.91
N GLU A 743 -23.45 0.25 -0.64
CA GLU A 743 -22.46 0.95 0.17
C GLU A 743 -22.50 0.46 1.63
N SER A 744 -21.33 0.22 2.23
CA SER A 744 -21.22 -0.48 3.52
C SER A 744 -21.54 0.40 4.76
N ASP A 745 -21.74 1.70 4.57
CA ASP A 745 -21.79 2.70 5.65
C ASP A 745 -23.16 2.82 6.35
N GLY A 746 -24.22 2.16 5.85
CA GLY A 746 -25.50 2.01 6.56
C GLY A 746 -26.32 3.30 6.79
N MET A 747 -25.88 4.46 6.28
CA MET A 747 -26.49 5.79 6.49
C MET A 747 -27.19 6.36 5.24
N ALA A 748 -27.62 5.52 4.31
CA ALA A 748 -28.37 5.98 3.14
C ALA A 748 -29.73 6.56 3.57
N SER A 749 -30.02 7.81 3.22
CA SER A 749 -31.32 8.45 3.43
C SER A 749 -32.33 8.09 2.35
N ASN A 750 -31.85 7.69 1.17
CA ASN A 750 -32.68 7.15 0.09
C ASN A 750 -31.92 6.04 -0.64
N SER A 751 -32.64 5.03 -1.09
CA SER A 751 -32.13 3.85 -1.79
C SER A 751 -33.15 3.41 -2.85
N GLN A 752 -32.75 3.39 -4.12
CA GLN A 752 -33.61 3.03 -5.24
C GLN A 752 -32.85 2.32 -6.35
N ASN A 753 -33.49 1.37 -7.04
CA ASN A 753 -32.93 0.78 -8.25
C ASN A 753 -33.11 1.75 -9.43
N VAL A 754 -32.07 1.89 -10.24
CA VAL A 754 -32.08 2.72 -11.45
C VAL A 754 -31.35 2.00 -12.59
N THR A 755 -31.85 2.15 -13.80
CA THR A 755 -31.24 1.54 -14.99
C THR A 755 -30.51 2.61 -15.80
N ILE A 756 -29.22 2.40 -16.06
CA ILE A 756 -28.38 3.28 -16.90
C ILE A 756 -27.72 2.40 -17.97
N ASN A 757 -27.89 2.72 -19.25
CA ASN A 757 -27.33 1.95 -20.37
C ASN A 757 -27.60 0.43 -20.29
N SER A 758 -28.83 0.05 -19.90
CA SER A 758 -29.23 -1.35 -19.70
C SER A 758 -28.51 -2.10 -18.57
N ILE A 759 -27.82 -1.37 -17.67
CA ILE A 759 -27.21 -1.90 -16.44
C ILE A 759 -28.06 -1.43 -15.27
N GLU A 760 -28.50 -2.37 -14.43
CA GLU A 760 -29.25 -2.08 -13.20
C GLU A 760 -28.28 -1.74 -12.08
N PHE A 761 -28.44 -0.55 -11.49
CA PHE A 761 -27.68 -0.07 -10.34
C PHE A 761 -28.60 0.11 -9.14
N LEU A 762 -28.09 -0.16 -7.94
CA LEU A 762 -28.65 0.39 -6.72
C LEU A 762 -28.07 1.79 -6.51
N LYS A 763 -28.91 2.81 -6.58
CA LYS A 763 -28.54 4.20 -6.27
C LYS A 763 -28.91 4.52 -4.84
N GLU A 764 -27.91 4.91 -4.06
CA GLU A 764 -28.06 5.34 -2.66
C GLU A 764 -27.63 6.80 -2.54
N THR A 765 -28.35 7.59 -1.74
CA THR A 765 -27.94 8.95 -1.34
C THR A 765 -27.91 9.03 0.17
N GLY A 766 -27.00 9.81 0.72
CA GLY A 766 -26.95 10.10 2.14
C GLY A 766 -26.37 11.47 2.41
N GLN A 767 -26.63 11.94 3.63
CA GLN A 767 -26.04 13.16 4.17
C GLN A 767 -25.47 12.82 5.54
N GLU A 768 -24.25 13.27 5.82
CA GLU A 768 -23.64 13.11 7.14
C GLU A 768 -23.92 14.35 8.01
N GLY A 769 -24.02 14.16 9.32
CA GLY A 769 -24.45 15.21 10.24
C GLY A 769 -23.44 16.37 10.31
N ALA A 770 -23.89 17.58 9.97
CA ALA A 770 -23.02 18.74 9.90
C ALA A 770 -23.71 20.06 10.35
N ALA A 771 -23.11 20.75 11.30
CA ALA A 771 -23.56 22.06 11.77
C ALA A 771 -23.20 23.13 10.73
N GLY A 772 -24.08 23.35 9.76
CA GLY A 772 -23.99 24.41 8.73
C GLY A 772 -23.01 24.13 7.58
N SER A 773 -22.37 22.95 7.57
CA SER A 773 -21.61 22.43 6.42
C SER A 773 -22.44 21.40 5.67
N VAL A 774 -22.19 21.18 4.38
CA VAL A 774 -22.86 20.15 3.58
C VAL A 774 -21.90 18.97 3.40
N TYR A 775 -22.37 17.76 3.70
CA TYR A 775 -21.64 16.50 3.53
C TYR A 775 -22.54 15.51 2.80
N ASP A 776 -22.70 15.73 1.50
CA ASP A 776 -23.62 14.97 0.67
C ASP A 776 -22.87 13.91 -0.12
N TRP A 777 -23.44 12.72 -0.22
CA TRP A 777 -22.92 11.69 -1.10
C TRP A 777 -24.03 10.98 -1.88
N THR A 778 -23.67 10.52 -3.08
CA THR A 778 -24.49 9.66 -3.92
C THR A 778 -23.64 8.51 -4.41
N THR A 779 -24.13 7.28 -4.30
CA THR A 779 -23.42 6.08 -4.76
C THR A 779 -24.26 5.30 -5.75
N TYR A 780 -23.63 4.75 -6.78
CA TYR A 780 -24.19 3.74 -7.67
C TYR A 780 -23.45 2.42 -7.47
N SER A 781 -24.18 1.38 -7.10
CA SER A 781 -23.66 0.05 -6.81
C SER A 781 -24.15 -0.97 -7.85
N VAL A 782 -23.26 -1.80 -8.37
CA VAL A 782 -23.60 -2.85 -9.35
C VAL A 782 -22.77 -4.11 -9.11
N SER A 783 -23.42 -5.27 -9.21
CA SER A 783 -22.75 -6.57 -9.11
C SER A 783 -22.30 -7.08 -10.48
N ARG A 784 -21.12 -7.70 -10.54
CA ARG A 784 -20.70 -8.56 -11.65
C ARG A 784 -19.96 -9.78 -11.11
N GLY A 785 -20.59 -10.95 -11.21
CA GLY A 785 -20.07 -12.17 -10.57
C GLY A 785 -20.01 -11.99 -9.05
N ASN A 786 -18.84 -12.25 -8.45
CA ASN A 786 -18.62 -12.07 -7.00
C ASN A 786 -18.23 -10.63 -6.62
N ALA A 787 -18.04 -9.73 -7.58
CA ALA A 787 -17.60 -8.37 -7.33
C ALA A 787 -18.77 -7.40 -7.20
N CYS A 788 -18.82 -6.65 -6.11
CA CYS A 788 -19.66 -5.46 -5.95
C CYS A 788 -18.84 -4.23 -6.28
N ILE A 789 -19.25 -3.49 -7.31
CA ILE A 789 -18.60 -2.27 -7.76
C ILE A 789 -19.44 -1.09 -7.30
N THR A 790 -18.86 -0.20 -6.50
CA THR A 790 -19.51 1.05 -6.10
C THR A 790 -18.77 2.24 -6.70
N VAL A 791 -19.53 3.19 -7.25
CA VAL A 791 -19.01 4.51 -7.64
C VAL A 791 -19.73 5.52 -6.77
N LYS A 792 -19.02 6.10 -5.80
CA LYS A 792 -19.50 7.08 -4.82
C LYS A 792 -19.04 8.47 -5.23
N PHE A 793 -19.93 9.43 -5.24
CA PHE A 793 -19.67 10.85 -5.47
C PHE A 793 -19.94 11.61 -4.18
N VAL A 794 -19.08 12.55 -3.83
CA VAL A 794 -19.15 13.26 -2.56
C VAL A 794 -18.92 14.76 -2.76
N LEU A 795 -19.68 15.55 -2.01
CA LEU A 795 -19.60 17.01 -1.89
C LEU A 795 -19.43 17.38 -0.42
N HIS A 796 -18.32 18.04 -0.09
CA HIS A 796 -18.10 18.64 1.23
C HIS A 796 -17.98 20.15 1.10
N SER A 797 -18.70 20.90 1.93
CA SER A 797 -18.59 22.35 2.01
C SER A 797 -18.13 22.84 3.38
N ALA A 798 -17.51 24.01 3.39
CA ALA A 798 -17.28 24.77 4.60
C ALA A 798 -18.57 25.47 5.05
N ASN A 799 -18.75 25.59 6.37
CA ASN A 799 -19.83 26.38 6.94
C ASN A 799 -19.63 27.88 6.65
N LEU A 800 -20.60 28.50 5.97
CA LEU A 800 -20.58 29.93 5.64
C LEU A 800 -20.49 30.84 6.88
N GLY A 801 -21.02 30.39 8.02
CA GLY A 801 -20.95 31.10 9.29
C GLY A 801 -19.54 31.20 9.88
N ASN A 802 -18.56 30.48 9.33
CA ASN A 802 -17.17 30.54 9.76
C ASN A 802 -16.35 31.64 9.04
N PHE A 803 -16.95 32.39 8.12
CA PHE A 803 -16.27 33.42 7.33
C PHE A 803 -16.74 34.82 7.74
N SER A 804 -15.81 35.73 8.00
CA SER A 804 -16.11 37.15 8.28
C SER A 804 -16.70 37.88 7.07
N THR A 805 -16.35 37.45 5.86
CA THR A 805 -17.00 37.77 4.59
C THR A 805 -17.30 36.45 3.87
N PRO A 806 -18.54 35.94 3.96
CA PRO A 806 -18.85 34.61 3.43
C PRO A 806 -18.64 34.52 1.92
N PRO A 807 -17.93 33.48 1.41
CA PRO A 807 -17.96 33.19 -0.01
C PRO A 807 -19.38 32.80 -0.44
N PRO A 808 -19.74 32.95 -1.72
CA PRO A 808 -20.99 32.42 -2.24
C PRO A 808 -21.24 30.95 -1.86
N ALA A 809 -22.48 30.64 -1.49
CA ALA A 809 -22.91 29.25 -1.33
C ALA A 809 -22.75 28.50 -2.66
N PHE A 810 -22.18 27.30 -2.64
CA PHE A 810 -22.15 26.45 -3.82
C PHE A 810 -23.56 25.96 -4.16
N ASP A 811 -23.84 25.75 -5.45
CA ASP A 811 -25.10 25.16 -5.90
C ASP A 811 -24.96 23.63 -5.97
N PRO A 812 -25.63 22.88 -5.08
CA PRO A 812 -25.51 21.42 -5.05
C PRO A 812 -26.11 20.74 -6.29
N ILE A 813 -27.10 21.34 -6.95
CA ILE A 813 -27.70 20.79 -8.17
C ILE A 813 -26.70 20.90 -9.32
N THR A 814 -26.09 22.07 -9.49
CA THR A 814 -25.07 22.29 -10.52
C THR A 814 -23.83 21.42 -10.28
N GLU A 815 -23.34 21.36 -9.03
CA GLU A 815 -22.12 20.61 -8.72
C GLU A 815 -22.30 19.09 -8.81
N SER A 816 -23.50 18.56 -8.51
CA SER A 816 -23.80 17.12 -8.61
C SER A 816 -24.22 16.67 -10.01
N ALA A 817 -24.62 17.58 -10.90
CA ALA A 817 -25.07 17.24 -12.26
C ALA A 817 -24.03 16.45 -13.08
N ILE A 818 -22.74 16.67 -12.81
CA ILE A 818 -21.65 15.96 -13.50
C ILE A 818 -21.65 14.46 -13.21
N PHE A 819 -22.14 14.03 -12.05
CA PHE A 819 -22.06 12.64 -11.64
C PHE A 819 -22.99 11.74 -12.47
N ALA A 820 -24.20 12.22 -12.78
CA ALA A 820 -25.11 11.52 -13.68
C ALA A 820 -24.51 11.34 -15.09
N GLN A 821 -23.77 12.34 -15.58
CA GLN A 821 -23.08 12.26 -16.87
C GLN A 821 -21.94 11.23 -16.84
N ILE A 822 -21.16 11.17 -15.75
CA ILE A 822 -20.13 10.16 -15.54
C ILE A 822 -20.76 8.75 -15.55
N MET A 823 -21.84 8.55 -14.80
CA MET A 823 -22.52 7.25 -14.76
C MET A 823 -23.14 6.84 -16.10
N ASN A 824 -23.61 7.79 -16.91
CA ASN A 824 -24.06 7.53 -18.29
C ASN A 824 -22.94 7.08 -19.24
N THR A 825 -21.67 7.16 -18.84
CA THR A 825 -20.55 6.59 -19.59
C THR A 825 -20.08 5.25 -19.05
N PHE A 826 -20.70 4.75 -17.98
CA PHE A 826 -20.35 3.45 -17.41
C PHE A 826 -20.67 2.35 -18.43
N ALA A 827 -19.68 1.47 -18.64
CA ALA A 827 -19.81 0.33 -19.52
C ALA A 827 -18.98 -0.85 -19.01
N TRP A 828 -19.44 -2.05 -19.35
CA TRP A 828 -18.67 -3.26 -19.19
C TRP A 828 -17.61 -3.36 -20.29
N LEU A 829 -16.37 -3.61 -19.88
CA LEU A 829 -15.31 -4.01 -20.80
C LEU A 829 -15.55 -5.46 -21.27
N PRO A 830 -15.20 -5.78 -22.53
CA PRO A 830 -15.30 -7.13 -23.11
C PRO A 830 -14.62 -8.22 -22.29
#